data_AF-A0A662G2D0-F1
#
_entry.id   AF-A0A662G2D0-F1
#
_cell.length_a   1.000
_cell.length_b   1.000
_cell.length_c   1.000
_cell.angle_alpha   90.00
_cell.angle_beta   90.00
_cell.angle_gamma   90.00
#
_symmetry.space_group_name_H-M   'P 1'
#
loop_
_entity.id
_entity.type
_entity.pdbx_description
1 polymer ?
#
loop_
_entity_poly.entity_id
_entity_poly.type
_entity_poly.pdbx_seq_one_letter_code
_entity_poly.pdbx_strand_id
1 'polypeptide(L)'
;WCDKVDDWVRDLESAFNEKFNIIEGIKLTYPAWILNSPPLEPILRCFEAEIFTEACYGGGIGIIATNSFKAYKCTPFDTFDKVNLEKLRKQVISIGYLLFQFVNLSPHLLGHVYPSRIREESGIISLVVQLSRYNRSIDWFSNFTHPNAIILVSISGLQNPELQIELGVGVSPVQQAFYQGMIVPGTIMGLLVTSEIAPGAKMAAQVTPIGISIIAKPDETGKVIIKGVKPRAAVDIQAYIIDPKTGDILYATDSGPFGTTKYRLGRLMGVVGAPAAQAPWVTPVAGGIQMIGGAGAPMRAFAPGYHPAFRYVPVFEATGIAILGLTDIVEITGIPQIVIEPYNFLSHSWLVWRDTVSGTTDFMAFVPPGSIIEIILRGGVGGRIVGVLNNASRMYPEGYGYSIKSHKTLILDMFDIVECTYTLTLHRASSLAGRMTMDPRLMTYLEKAKESYRHLVKALEEKKWSYAYGYALSTWIFTHKLYSSSQNLLYQTAITAAIFLGLSIPFAFLLQKISTAFTEKREILIVVGILVALNAFLSLFHPGYIISSNVMMIVLGTCVLLFDLLFIFIALNELNSIFRDIRRVLLGPYMETLRTSGTMVAGISLGIRNIRRRKLRSVLLLLSFTFVVMAMTAFTSTAVGITTIPIPVTVKEKAYTGVLLKRPIPGPRGSPILPLSEQFMLGVRGFDFKGLDLEIHPRAWIYPLGEGLIIGEKVQIKALLAVSPEEREVFKDEYLVEGRWFVEDDIFKIIISESLRKVLSEALKEEIEPGSRITIWNQEFIVKGIIMDEALIGVVDIDQKDILPASLEEAQLRGVEAYLPPLQVIIVPYKFAMEYFNVHPNVISIKIRGTPEDIYEFSENLALALPFDPYYGFSVKTAYGEEVYMSSRLAIRELYVIGGGENIVIPLIISSLTLLSVTLGMVYERIREIGILSSLGISPSSIRDIFISEVMIMAFLGSYLGYTAGTSLIGLLWTFGLYPKGLYPNISSTAMVVTMGMFLLVAALSTIYPFNKASRLVTPTIMRKWSPPTRPRAGRWSIPLPFTATYHESYGILEFLREYFELHSKERMGLFTLIEPPKYTESEDRRELSLRMHIAPFDQGIYQKLSILCIRLRKDLYQFGVLIEREMGVEQIWATTNRRLMDSIRKQFLVWRSLSPEEKEIYVRRFRRWVNSRETLS
;
A
#
# COMPACT_ATOMS: atom_id res chain seq x y z
N TRP A 1 -39.72 25.72 4.19
CA TRP A 1 -39.11 24.38 4.05
C TRP A 1 -39.93 23.35 4.80
N CYS A 2 -40.14 23.51 6.12
CA CYS A 2 -40.97 22.58 6.92
C CYS A 2 -42.38 22.37 6.32
N ASP A 3 -43.06 23.42 5.88
CA ASP A 3 -44.39 23.31 5.25
C ASP A 3 -44.40 22.43 3.98
N LYS A 4 -43.33 22.46 3.18
CA LYS A 4 -43.20 21.61 1.98
C LYS A 4 -43.02 20.13 2.32
N VAL A 5 -42.34 19.84 3.42
CA VAL A 5 -42.11 18.44 3.83
C VAL A 5 -43.39 17.86 4.44
N ASP A 6 -44.17 18.65 5.16
CA ASP A 6 -45.49 18.22 5.62
C ASP A 6 -46.43 17.92 4.45
N ASP A 7 -46.40 18.72 3.39
CA ASP A 7 -47.12 18.44 2.15
C ASP A 7 -46.62 17.15 1.49
N TRP A 8 -45.31 16.92 1.43
CA TRP A 8 -44.74 15.67 0.89
C TRP A 8 -45.11 14.42 1.71
N VAL A 9 -45.17 14.54 3.04
CA VAL A 9 -45.62 13.44 3.90
C VAL A 9 -47.10 13.15 3.64
N ARG A 10 -47.95 14.18 3.50
CA ARG A 10 -49.36 13.99 3.15
C ARG A 10 -49.54 13.36 1.76
N ASP A 11 -48.72 13.77 0.79
CA ASP A 11 -48.70 13.19 -0.55
C ASP A 11 -48.26 11.72 -0.53
N LEU A 12 -47.25 11.38 0.29
CA LEU A 12 -46.78 10.01 0.49
C LEU A 12 -47.89 9.14 1.15
N GLU A 13 -48.51 9.63 2.23
CA GLU A 13 -49.58 8.91 2.93
C GLU A 13 -50.82 8.71 2.04
N SER A 14 -51.13 9.71 1.21
CA SER A 14 -52.17 9.67 0.17
C SER A 14 -51.86 8.62 -0.90
N ALA A 15 -50.64 8.64 -1.46
CA ALA A 15 -50.25 7.77 -2.57
C ALA A 15 -50.23 6.28 -2.21
N PHE A 16 -49.92 5.95 -0.94
CA PHE A 16 -49.84 4.57 -0.45
C PHE A 16 -51.06 4.17 0.40
N ASN A 17 -52.01 5.08 0.63
CA ASN A 17 -53.20 4.90 1.46
C ASN A 17 -52.89 4.28 2.84
N GLU A 18 -51.78 4.73 3.43
CA GLU A 18 -51.18 4.16 4.64
C GLU A 18 -50.51 5.28 5.44
N LYS A 19 -50.61 5.25 6.77
CA LYS A 19 -49.96 6.28 7.61
C LYS A 19 -48.48 5.98 7.80
N PHE A 20 -47.66 6.99 7.55
CA PHE A 20 -46.22 6.97 7.73
C PHE A 20 -45.89 8.01 8.82
N ASN A 21 -46.15 7.65 10.07
CA ASN A 21 -45.86 8.45 11.28
C ASN A 21 -44.34 8.57 11.52
N ILE A 22 -43.62 9.22 10.62
CA ILE A 22 -42.15 9.18 10.60
C ILE A 22 -41.55 10.48 11.09
N ILE A 23 -42.13 11.66 10.85
CA ILE A 23 -41.45 12.93 11.11
C ILE A 23 -42.08 13.64 12.31
N GLU A 24 -41.36 13.73 13.45
CA GLU A 24 -41.74 14.55 14.61
C GLU A 24 -41.10 15.95 14.60
N GLY A 25 -40.18 16.26 13.68
CA GLY A 25 -39.64 17.61 13.53
C GLY A 25 -38.54 17.77 12.48
N ILE A 26 -38.50 18.95 11.85
CA ILE A 26 -37.50 19.37 10.85
C ILE A 26 -36.87 20.66 11.34
N LYS A 27 -35.56 20.67 11.59
CA LYS A 27 -34.82 21.88 11.98
C LYS A 27 -34.00 22.38 10.79
N LEU A 28 -34.15 23.66 10.47
CA LEU A 28 -33.44 24.28 9.34
C LEU A 28 -31.98 24.64 9.64
N THR A 29 -31.49 24.29 10.82
CA THR A 29 -30.11 24.43 11.30
C THR A 29 -30.08 23.78 12.69
N TYR A 30 -28.89 23.45 13.19
CA TYR A 30 -28.73 22.84 14.52
C TYR A 30 -29.40 23.70 15.63
N PRO A 31 -29.89 23.09 16.73
CA PRO A 31 -30.40 23.82 17.90
C PRO A 31 -29.40 24.89 18.39
N ALA A 32 -29.88 26.07 18.80
CA ALA A 32 -29.03 27.22 19.16
C ALA A 32 -27.99 26.95 20.28
N TRP A 33 -28.22 25.94 21.14
CA TRP A 33 -27.26 25.53 22.16
C TRP A 33 -26.07 24.74 21.60
N ILE A 34 -26.18 24.12 20.42
CA ILE A 34 -25.06 23.52 19.68
C ILE A 34 -24.13 24.61 19.11
N LEU A 35 -24.67 25.80 18.83
CA LEU A 35 -23.86 26.97 18.56
C LEU A 35 -23.07 27.31 19.83
N ASN A 36 -23.69 27.62 20.97
CA ASN A 36 -22.96 28.17 22.11
C ASN A 36 -22.19 27.16 22.98
N SER A 37 -22.44 25.86 22.82
CA SER A 37 -21.66 24.76 23.43
C SER A 37 -21.96 23.47 22.65
N PRO A 38 -21.11 23.06 21.68
CA PRO A 38 -21.28 21.74 21.08
C PRO A 38 -21.21 20.71 22.23
N PRO A 39 -22.25 19.87 22.43
CA PRO A 39 -22.29 18.97 23.58
C PRO A 39 -21.20 17.90 23.42
N LEU A 40 -20.10 18.10 24.11
CA LEU A 40 -19.00 17.14 24.25
C LEU A 40 -19.25 16.29 25.51
N GLU A 41 -20.34 15.52 25.49
CA GLU A 41 -20.67 14.35 26.31
C GLU A 41 -22.05 13.82 25.85
N PRO A 42 -22.33 12.50 25.80
CA PRO A 42 -23.57 12.02 25.22
C PRO A 42 -24.73 12.09 26.22
N ILE A 43 -25.68 13.00 25.99
CA ILE A 43 -27.07 12.78 26.40
C ILE A 43 -27.69 11.74 25.48
N LEU A 44 -28.36 10.78 26.11
CA LEU A 44 -29.17 9.72 25.53
C LEU A 44 -30.20 10.21 24.49
N ARG A 45 -30.34 9.42 23.41
CA ARG A 45 -31.53 9.22 22.53
C ARG A 45 -31.90 10.44 21.64
N CYS A 46 -32.08 10.20 20.33
CA CYS A 46 -33.16 10.78 19.46
C CYS A 46 -32.86 11.13 17.96
N PHE A 47 -31.76 10.72 17.29
CA PHE A 47 -31.60 11.03 15.85
C PHE A 47 -31.07 9.84 15.00
N GLU A 48 -31.70 9.57 13.85
CA GLU A 48 -31.54 8.31 13.07
C GLU A 48 -30.83 8.46 11.70
N ALA A 49 -30.40 9.65 11.29
CA ALA A 49 -29.78 9.89 9.98
C ALA A 49 -28.42 10.63 10.09
N GLU A 50 -27.37 9.92 10.49
CA GLU A 50 -26.03 10.49 10.67
C GLU A 50 -25.26 10.69 9.33
N ILE A 51 -25.51 9.84 8.33
CA ILE A 51 -24.76 9.83 7.06
C ILE A 51 -24.93 11.13 6.25
N PHE A 52 -26.11 11.75 6.30
CA PHE A 52 -26.36 13.04 5.62
C PHE A 52 -25.87 14.26 6.41
N THR A 53 -25.62 14.10 7.72
CA THR A 53 -25.17 15.18 8.59
C THR A 53 -23.65 15.34 8.54
N GLU A 54 -22.89 14.23 8.48
CA GLU A 54 -21.44 14.27 8.29
C GLU A 54 -21.02 14.70 6.87
N ALA A 55 -21.80 14.34 5.85
CA ALA A 55 -21.48 14.66 4.46
C ALA A 55 -21.58 16.15 4.11
N CYS A 56 -22.17 16.98 4.99
CA CYS A 56 -22.49 18.38 4.69
C CYS A 56 -22.07 19.32 5.82
N TYR A 57 -20.76 19.51 5.99
CA TYR A 57 -20.17 20.70 6.63
C TYR A 57 -20.54 22.05 5.93
N GLY A 58 -21.44 22.02 4.93
CA GLY A 58 -21.98 23.15 4.19
C GLY A 58 -23.52 23.28 4.20
N GLY A 59 -24.21 22.72 5.20
CA GLY A 59 -25.66 22.86 5.38
C GLY A 59 -26.47 21.64 4.90
N GLY A 60 -27.00 20.87 5.84
CA GLY A 60 -27.82 19.68 5.58
C GLY A 60 -29.03 19.58 6.54
N ILE A 61 -29.95 18.66 6.24
CA ILE A 61 -31.20 18.41 6.99
C ILE A 61 -31.16 17.01 7.61
N GLY A 62 -31.45 16.90 8.91
CA GLY A 62 -31.59 15.64 9.63
C GLY A 62 -33.04 15.20 9.77
N ILE A 63 -33.32 13.90 9.58
CA ILE A 63 -34.65 13.28 9.76
C ILE A 63 -34.62 12.38 11.00
N ILE A 64 -35.63 12.51 11.87
CA ILE A 64 -35.86 11.65 13.04
C ILE A 64 -37.01 10.72 12.72
N ALA A 65 -36.90 9.41 12.97
CA ALA A 65 -38.06 8.52 13.03
C ALA A 65 -38.35 8.09 14.48
N THR A 66 -39.62 7.92 14.83
CA THR A 66 -40.10 7.65 16.19
C THR A 66 -40.11 6.16 16.58
N ASN A 67 -39.68 5.26 15.70
CA ASN A 67 -39.79 3.81 15.93
C ASN A 67 -38.60 3.02 15.35
N SER A 68 -37.40 3.37 15.81
CA SER A 68 -36.13 2.86 15.28
C SER A 68 -36.06 1.35 15.13
N PHE A 69 -35.53 0.97 13.98
CA PHE A 69 -34.73 -0.23 13.80
C PHE A 69 -33.66 -0.28 14.91
N LYS A 70 -33.74 -1.21 15.88
CA LYS A 70 -32.55 -1.60 16.63
C LYS A 70 -31.65 -2.36 15.64
N ALA A 71 -30.84 -1.63 14.90
CA ALA A 71 -29.85 -2.24 14.02
C ALA A 71 -28.95 -3.15 14.87
N TYR A 72 -29.00 -4.45 14.56
CA TYR A 72 -27.94 -5.45 14.67
C TYR A 72 -26.76 -5.05 15.55
N LYS A 73 -26.63 -5.65 16.74
CA LYS A 73 -25.45 -5.44 17.60
C LYS A 73 -24.28 -6.37 17.27
N CYS A 74 -24.36 -7.13 16.17
CA CYS A 74 -23.37 -8.12 15.74
C CYS A 74 -22.90 -9.01 16.90
N THR A 75 -23.84 -9.42 17.75
CA THR A 75 -23.57 -10.43 18.78
C THR A 75 -24.03 -11.79 18.29
N PRO A 76 -23.41 -12.89 18.75
CA PRO A 76 -23.79 -14.26 18.35
C PRO A 76 -25.24 -14.68 18.74
N PHE A 77 -26.09 -13.76 19.23
CA PHE A 77 -27.47 -14.00 19.65
C PHE A 77 -28.54 -13.36 18.73
N ASP A 78 -28.14 -12.77 17.59
CA ASP A 78 -29.05 -12.15 16.61
C ASP A 78 -29.43 -13.14 15.48
N THR A 79 -30.69 -13.60 15.44
CA THR A 79 -31.21 -14.62 14.50
C THR A 79 -32.28 -14.03 13.55
N PHE A 80 -32.41 -14.58 12.33
CA PHE A 80 -33.21 -14.03 11.21
C PHE A 80 -34.72 -13.87 11.53
N ASP A 81 -35.23 -14.68 12.45
CA ASP A 81 -36.60 -14.68 12.97
C ASP A 81 -37.01 -13.39 13.69
N LYS A 82 -36.06 -12.51 14.05
CA LYS A 82 -36.33 -11.26 14.79
C LYS A 82 -36.43 -10.01 13.90
N VAL A 83 -36.32 -10.13 12.58
CA VAL A 83 -36.43 -8.99 11.63
C VAL A 83 -37.90 -8.74 11.24
N ASN A 84 -38.39 -7.51 11.49
CA ASN A 84 -39.73 -7.10 11.06
C ASN A 84 -39.68 -6.43 9.66
N LEU A 85 -39.94 -7.22 8.63
CA LEU A 85 -39.88 -6.80 7.22
C LEU A 85 -40.91 -5.72 6.86
N GLU A 86 -42.04 -5.67 7.56
CA GLU A 86 -43.12 -4.71 7.30
C GLU A 86 -42.70 -3.28 7.68
N LYS A 87 -42.00 -3.12 8.81
CA LYS A 87 -41.44 -1.83 9.22
C LYS A 87 -40.32 -1.36 8.30
N LEU A 88 -39.44 -2.27 7.86
CA LEU A 88 -38.34 -1.96 6.94
C LEU A 88 -38.87 -1.43 5.61
N ARG A 89 -39.92 -2.07 5.06
CA ARG A 89 -40.58 -1.65 3.83
C ARG A 89 -41.07 -0.19 3.93
N LYS A 90 -41.69 0.18 5.05
CA LYS A 90 -42.22 1.55 5.23
C LYS A 90 -41.11 2.59 5.24
N GLN A 91 -40.00 2.32 5.92
CA GLN A 91 -38.84 3.22 5.99
C GLN A 91 -38.18 3.43 4.62
N VAL A 92 -37.99 2.36 3.85
CA VAL A 92 -37.38 2.44 2.50
C VAL A 92 -38.25 3.27 1.55
N ILE A 93 -39.58 3.09 1.59
CA ILE A 93 -40.52 3.85 0.75
C ILE A 93 -40.46 5.35 1.08
N SER A 94 -40.48 5.70 2.37
CA SER A 94 -40.47 7.10 2.79
C SER A 94 -39.14 7.80 2.50
N ILE A 95 -38.01 7.14 2.76
CA ILE A 95 -36.67 7.69 2.46
C ILE A 95 -36.49 7.86 0.94
N GLY A 96 -36.89 6.88 0.15
CA GLY A 96 -36.80 6.95 -1.31
C GLY A 96 -37.62 8.09 -1.91
N TYR A 97 -38.84 8.31 -1.40
CA TYR A 97 -39.70 9.41 -1.83
C TYR A 97 -39.15 10.78 -1.44
N LEU A 98 -38.67 10.95 -0.21
CA LEU A 98 -38.06 12.20 0.24
C LEU A 98 -36.78 12.54 -0.56
N LEU A 99 -35.93 11.54 -0.84
CA LEU A 99 -34.75 11.73 -1.69
C LEU A 99 -35.12 12.11 -3.13
N PHE A 100 -36.16 11.50 -3.69
CA PHE A 100 -36.67 11.85 -5.01
C PHE A 100 -37.15 13.30 -5.08
N GLN A 101 -37.90 13.77 -4.07
CA GLN A 101 -38.33 15.17 -4.01
C GLN A 101 -37.13 16.12 -3.82
N PHE A 102 -36.11 15.69 -3.07
CA PHE A 102 -34.93 16.49 -2.80
C PHE A 102 -34.04 16.70 -4.02
N VAL A 103 -33.80 15.65 -4.80
CA VAL A 103 -33.02 15.71 -6.06
C VAL A 103 -33.68 16.62 -7.10
N ASN A 104 -34.99 16.83 -7.00
CA ASN A 104 -35.78 17.64 -7.93
C ASN A 104 -36.05 19.08 -7.44
N LEU A 105 -35.38 19.55 -6.36
CA LEU A 105 -35.48 20.93 -5.90
C LEU A 105 -34.70 21.91 -6.77
N SER A 106 -35.23 23.12 -6.93
CA SER A 106 -34.54 24.21 -7.63
C SER A 106 -33.26 24.66 -6.90
N PRO A 107 -32.10 24.82 -7.58
CA PRO A 107 -30.79 25.08 -6.96
C PRO A 107 -30.69 26.35 -6.10
N HIS A 108 -31.60 27.30 -6.26
CA HIS A 108 -31.54 28.63 -5.64
C HIS A 108 -31.83 28.65 -4.13
N LEU A 109 -32.29 27.52 -3.57
CA LEU A 109 -32.66 27.38 -2.16
C LEU A 109 -31.51 26.93 -1.23
N LEU A 110 -30.31 26.66 -1.78
CA LEU A 110 -29.15 26.13 -1.04
C LEU A 110 -28.00 27.14 -0.88
N GLY A 111 -28.18 28.40 -1.29
CA GLY A 111 -27.15 29.44 -1.21
C GLY A 111 -27.16 30.19 0.14
N HIS A 112 -25.99 30.26 0.78
CA HIS A 112 -25.60 31.13 1.91
C HIS A 112 -25.66 30.55 3.33
N VAL A 113 -24.62 29.80 3.74
CA VAL A 113 -24.08 29.85 5.13
C VAL A 113 -22.58 29.50 5.13
N TYR A 114 -21.73 30.37 5.70
CA TYR A 114 -20.39 30.01 6.18
C TYR A 114 -20.21 30.60 7.59
N PRO A 115 -19.93 29.77 8.61
CA PRO A 115 -19.47 30.25 9.90
C PRO A 115 -17.95 30.03 10.07
N SER A 116 -17.22 31.07 10.48
CA SER A 116 -15.88 30.93 11.10
C SER A 116 -15.97 31.24 12.59
N ARG A 117 -15.16 30.56 13.40
CA ARG A 117 -15.10 30.73 14.86
C ARG A 117 -13.69 31.00 15.36
N ILE A 118 -13.64 31.74 16.47
CA ILE A 118 -12.46 32.23 17.21
C ILE A 118 -11.60 31.06 17.72
N ARG A 119 -10.26 31.20 17.66
CA ARG A 119 -9.26 30.18 18.06
C ARG A 119 -9.27 29.90 19.58
N GLU A 120 -9.52 28.65 19.96
CA GLU A 120 -9.49 28.11 21.33
C GLU A 120 -8.06 27.92 21.88
N GLU A 121 -7.30 29.01 22.09
CA GLU A 121 -5.90 28.92 22.55
C GLU A 121 -5.64 29.48 23.97
N SER A 122 -6.69 29.81 24.75
CA SER A 122 -6.54 30.43 26.08
C SER A 122 -7.17 29.62 27.22
N GLY A 123 -6.40 29.36 28.29
CA GLY A 123 -6.87 28.71 29.52
C GLY A 123 -5.78 27.91 30.24
N ILE A 124 -6.03 27.57 31.51
CA ILE A 124 -5.24 26.63 32.32
C ILE A 124 -6.23 25.61 32.90
N ILE A 125 -5.90 24.31 32.83
CA ILE A 125 -6.74 23.24 33.37
C ILE A 125 -6.07 22.41 34.46
N SER A 126 -6.90 21.84 35.32
CA SER A 126 -6.48 20.85 36.33
C SER A 126 -6.69 19.45 35.78
N LEU A 127 -5.63 18.64 35.77
CA LEU A 127 -5.63 17.24 35.38
C LEU A 127 -5.66 16.35 36.63
N VAL A 128 -6.71 15.54 36.75
CA VAL A 128 -6.91 14.55 37.81
C VAL A 128 -6.61 13.17 37.25
N VAL A 129 -5.60 12.52 37.83
CA VAL A 129 -5.12 11.20 37.42
C VAL A 129 -5.48 10.20 38.52
N GLN A 130 -6.12 9.09 38.15
CA GLN A 130 -6.54 8.04 39.08
C GLN A 130 -5.83 6.72 38.75
N LEU A 131 -5.05 6.21 39.69
CA LEU A 131 -4.49 4.87 39.62
C LEU A 131 -5.62 3.83 39.70
N SER A 132 -5.59 2.84 38.81
CA SER A 132 -6.68 1.86 38.67
C SER A 132 -6.18 0.48 38.22
N ARG A 133 -7.06 -0.51 38.28
CA ARG A 133 -6.84 -1.85 37.73
C ARG A 133 -8.06 -2.25 36.91
N TYR A 134 -7.85 -2.85 35.75
CA TYR A 134 -8.96 -3.35 34.95
C TYR A 134 -9.56 -4.61 35.57
N ASN A 135 -10.88 -4.60 35.78
CA ASN A 135 -11.63 -5.69 36.38
C ASN A 135 -12.48 -6.40 35.31
N ARG A 136 -12.09 -7.64 35.00
CA ARG A 136 -12.72 -8.48 33.97
C ARG A 136 -14.18 -8.81 34.27
N SER A 137 -14.57 -8.89 35.54
CA SER A 137 -15.95 -9.25 35.93
C SER A 137 -16.95 -8.14 35.63
N ILE A 138 -16.50 -6.88 35.62
CA ILE A 138 -17.35 -5.71 35.36
C ILE A 138 -17.04 -5.04 34.01
N ASP A 139 -16.06 -5.54 33.25
CA ASP A 139 -15.54 -4.93 32.01
C ASP A 139 -15.17 -3.44 32.20
N TRP A 140 -14.68 -3.08 33.39
CA TRP A 140 -14.39 -1.69 33.77
C TRP A 140 -13.21 -1.56 34.73
N PHE A 141 -12.71 -0.33 34.89
CA PHE A 141 -11.63 -0.01 35.83
C PHE A 141 -12.13 0.12 37.27
N SER A 142 -11.45 -0.53 38.21
CA SER A 142 -11.61 -0.33 39.65
C SER A 142 -10.46 0.51 40.20
N ASN A 143 -10.73 1.38 41.17
CA ASN A 143 -9.69 2.16 41.84
C ASN A 143 -8.66 1.25 42.49
N PHE A 144 -7.39 1.65 42.43
CA PHE A 144 -6.27 0.90 42.97
C PHE A 144 -5.31 1.84 43.69
N THR A 145 -4.77 1.40 44.83
CA THR A 145 -3.89 2.22 45.68
C THR A 145 -2.73 1.37 46.20
N HIS A 146 -1.53 1.96 46.29
CA HIS A 146 -0.35 1.28 46.80
C HIS A 146 0.66 2.30 47.37
N PRO A 147 1.30 2.04 48.54
CA PRO A 147 2.17 3.02 49.22
C PRO A 147 3.43 3.39 48.44
N ASN A 148 3.91 2.48 47.58
CA ASN A 148 5.10 2.67 46.74
C ASN A 148 4.76 2.96 45.27
N ALA A 149 3.52 3.37 44.98
CA ALA A 149 3.15 3.79 43.62
C ALA A 149 3.77 5.14 43.29
N ILE A 150 4.24 5.27 42.05
CA ILE A 150 4.78 6.50 41.47
C ILE A 150 4.08 6.72 40.14
N ILE A 151 3.61 7.94 39.89
CA ILE A 151 3.03 8.36 38.62
C ILE A 151 3.98 9.36 37.96
N LEU A 152 4.45 9.04 36.76
CA LEU A 152 5.19 9.95 35.90
C LEU A 152 4.23 10.57 34.90
N VAL A 153 4.19 11.90 34.83
CA VAL A 153 3.38 12.66 33.89
C VAL A 153 4.28 13.56 33.06
N SER A 154 4.29 13.36 31.74
CA SER A 154 5.07 14.16 30.80
C SER A 154 4.14 15.00 29.94
N ILE A 155 4.27 16.32 30.03
CA ILE A 155 3.46 17.30 29.30
C ILE A 155 4.33 17.91 28.21
N SER A 156 3.90 17.84 26.96
CA SER A 156 4.61 18.41 25.80
C SER A 156 4.19 19.87 25.53
N GLY A 157 5.10 20.65 24.94
CA GLY A 157 4.78 21.95 24.35
C GLY A 157 3.98 21.87 23.03
N LEU A 158 3.88 20.69 22.42
CA LEU A 158 3.08 20.45 21.21
C LEU A 158 1.57 20.59 21.49
N GLN A 159 0.89 21.40 20.68
CA GLN A 159 -0.57 21.51 20.68
C GLN A 159 -1.20 20.46 19.75
N ASN A 160 -2.20 19.75 20.28
CA ASN A 160 -3.17 18.94 19.55
C ASN A 160 -2.62 17.72 18.76
N PRO A 161 -2.15 16.66 19.47
CA PRO A 161 -1.73 15.40 18.85
C PRO A 161 -2.86 14.65 18.12
N GLU A 162 -4.13 14.86 18.51
CA GLU A 162 -5.29 14.19 17.91
C GLU A 162 -5.46 14.58 16.43
N LEU A 163 -5.23 15.85 16.09
CA LEU A 163 -5.36 16.39 14.73
C LEU A 163 -4.25 15.91 13.77
N GLN A 164 -3.07 15.55 14.30
CA GLN A 164 -1.97 15.00 13.50
C GLN A 164 -2.15 13.49 13.22
N ILE A 165 -2.72 12.75 14.17
CA ILE A 165 -3.07 11.33 14.00
C ILE A 165 -4.21 11.18 12.97
N GLU A 166 -5.18 12.10 12.94
CA GLU A 166 -6.27 12.12 11.95
C GLU A 166 -5.83 12.40 10.51
N LEU A 167 -4.78 13.20 10.31
CA LEU A 167 -4.31 13.61 8.97
C LEU A 167 -3.41 12.57 8.28
N GLY A 168 -3.09 11.44 8.94
CA GLY A 168 -2.27 10.37 8.36
C GLY A 168 -0.85 10.81 7.96
N VAL A 169 -0.41 11.97 8.42
CA VAL A 169 0.97 12.45 8.21
C VAL A 169 1.80 11.69 9.23
N GLY A 170 2.50 10.64 8.77
CA GLY A 170 3.41 9.90 9.62
C GLY A 170 4.47 10.84 10.17
N VAL A 171 4.36 11.22 11.44
CA VAL A 171 5.40 11.97 12.11
C VAL A 171 5.76 11.25 13.41
N SER A 172 7.05 11.00 13.54
CA SER A 172 7.80 10.43 14.66
C SER A 172 8.20 11.42 15.79
N PRO A 173 7.68 12.66 15.97
CA PRO A 173 8.30 13.60 16.90
C PRO A 173 7.79 13.44 18.33
N VAL A 174 6.69 12.70 18.56
CA VAL A 174 6.18 12.47 19.92
C VAL A 174 7.17 11.64 20.74
N GLN A 175 7.97 10.75 20.12
CA GLN A 175 8.98 10.00 20.86
C GLN A 175 10.23 10.82 21.21
N GLN A 176 10.56 11.87 20.44
CA GLN A 176 11.88 12.51 20.47
C GLN A 176 11.95 13.77 21.35
N ALA A 177 10.82 14.39 21.68
CA ALA A 177 10.81 15.59 22.52
C ALA A 177 11.02 15.31 24.03
N PHE A 178 11.04 14.05 24.46
CA PHE A 178 10.95 13.70 25.89
C PHE A 178 12.28 13.36 26.59
N TYR A 179 13.41 13.22 25.87
CA TYR A 179 14.60 12.57 26.44
C TYR A 179 15.97 13.27 26.28
N GLN A 180 16.03 14.54 25.89
CA GLN A 180 17.32 15.24 25.75
C GLN A 180 17.47 16.31 26.84
N GLY A 181 18.29 16.02 27.84
CA GLY A 181 18.59 16.92 28.95
C GLY A 181 19.95 17.59 28.79
N MET A 182 20.02 18.88 29.04
CA MET A 182 21.28 19.62 29.20
C MET A 182 21.68 19.60 30.68
N ILE A 183 22.88 19.14 31.00
CA ILE A 183 23.45 19.31 32.35
C ILE A 183 24.18 20.65 32.36
N VAL A 184 23.55 21.68 32.93
CA VAL A 184 24.24 22.93 33.29
C VAL A 184 24.60 22.85 34.77
N PRO A 185 25.89 22.79 35.13
CA PRO A 185 26.31 22.87 36.53
C PRO A 185 25.79 24.16 37.16
N GLY A 186 25.03 24.06 38.25
CA GLY A 186 24.58 25.22 39.05
C GLY A 186 23.14 25.72 38.83
N THR A 187 22.32 25.06 38.02
CA THR A 187 20.90 25.45 37.81
C THR A 187 19.94 24.36 38.30
N ILE A 188 19.01 24.68 39.21
CA ILE A 188 17.98 23.74 39.74
C ILE A 188 16.80 23.56 38.75
N MET A 189 16.76 24.31 37.65
CA MET A 189 15.87 24.05 36.52
C MET A 189 16.66 23.40 35.37
N GLY A 190 16.37 22.13 35.09
CA GLY A 190 16.82 21.49 33.86
C GLY A 190 16.09 22.10 32.67
N LEU A 191 16.79 22.93 31.90
CA LEU A 191 16.37 23.25 30.53
C LEU A 191 16.53 21.97 29.70
N LEU A 192 15.42 21.33 29.33
CA LEU A 192 15.41 20.17 28.44
C LEU A 192 15.45 20.69 27.00
N VAL A 193 16.58 20.46 26.31
CA VAL A 193 16.79 20.91 24.93
C VAL A 193 16.27 19.83 23.98
N THR A 194 15.56 20.24 22.95
CA THR A 194 14.91 19.36 21.96
C THR A 194 15.85 18.60 21.05
N SER A 195 15.29 17.53 20.46
CA SER A 195 15.72 16.96 19.17
C SER A 195 16.01 18.07 18.15
N GLU A 196 17.13 17.95 17.44
CA GLU A 196 17.52 18.83 16.34
C GLU A 196 16.33 19.11 15.41
N ILE A 197 16.01 20.40 15.28
CA ILE A 197 14.97 20.88 14.39
C ILE A 197 15.45 20.66 12.95
N ALA A 198 14.62 20.00 12.14
CA ALA A 198 14.72 20.06 10.69
C ALA A 198 14.62 21.54 10.26
N PRO A 199 15.69 22.16 9.75
CA PRO A 199 15.62 23.53 9.28
C PRO A 199 14.68 23.56 8.06
N GLY A 200 13.71 24.46 8.01
CA GLY A 200 12.79 24.59 6.87
C GLY A 200 11.34 24.11 7.07
N ALA A 201 10.92 23.73 8.28
CA ALA A 201 9.51 23.61 8.61
C ALA A 201 8.83 25.00 8.57
N LYS A 202 8.41 25.44 7.37
CA LYS A 202 7.61 26.66 7.19
C LYS A 202 6.32 26.55 8.01
N MET A 203 6.21 27.35 9.07
CA MET A 203 4.98 27.92 9.66
C MET A 203 3.70 27.05 9.79
N ALA A 204 3.80 25.71 9.88
CA ALA A 204 2.66 24.84 10.13
C ALA A 204 2.78 23.99 11.41
N ALA A 205 3.95 23.96 12.05
CA ALA A 205 4.14 23.29 13.33
C ALA A 205 4.87 24.24 14.29
N GLN A 206 4.11 24.95 15.13
CA GLN A 206 4.67 25.54 16.35
C GLN A 206 5.08 24.39 17.28
N VAL A 207 6.26 23.81 17.05
CA VAL A 207 6.90 22.93 18.03
C VAL A 207 7.56 23.85 19.04
N THR A 208 6.82 24.22 20.09
CA THR A 208 7.41 24.93 21.24
C THR A 208 8.15 23.89 22.10
N PRO A 209 9.47 24.04 22.32
CA PRO A 209 10.34 23.00 22.87
C PRO A 209 10.38 22.96 24.40
N ILE A 210 9.27 23.21 25.10
CA ILE A 210 9.24 23.17 26.58
C ILE A 210 8.24 22.10 26.99
N GLY A 211 8.74 20.88 27.19
CA GLY A 211 8.00 19.83 27.88
C GLY A 211 8.35 19.81 29.37
N ILE A 212 7.40 19.47 30.23
CA ILE A 212 7.61 19.30 31.68
C ILE A 212 7.28 17.86 32.04
N SER A 213 8.24 17.14 32.63
CA SER A 213 8.02 15.83 33.24
C SER A 213 7.89 15.98 34.75
N ILE A 214 6.82 15.43 35.32
CA ILE A 214 6.46 15.52 36.73
C ILE A 214 6.41 14.10 37.29
N ILE A 215 7.15 13.86 38.38
CA ILE A 215 7.02 12.63 39.17
C ILE A 215 6.14 12.96 40.38
N ALA A 216 5.01 12.26 40.51
CA ALA A 216 4.04 12.48 41.57
C ALA A 216 3.71 11.19 42.31
N LYS A 217 3.57 11.28 43.64
CA LYS A 217 3.09 10.19 44.48
C LYS A 217 1.56 10.31 44.63
N PRO A 218 0.78 9.25 44.36
CA PRO A 218 -0.66 9.28 44.56
C PRO A 218 -1.03 9.37 46.05
N ASP A 219 -2.18 9.99 46.32
CA ASP A 219 -2.77 10.05 47.66
C ASP A 219 -3.32 8.68 48.13
N GLU A 220 -3.89 8.63 49.34
CA GLU A 220 -4.49 7.41 49.93
C GLU A 220 -5.63 6.82 49.08
N THR A 221 -6.21 7.60 48.18
CA THR A 221 -7.26 7.18 47.23
C THR A 221 -6.72 6.81 45.85
N GLY A 222 -5.40 6.89 45.64
CA GLY A 222 -4.74 6.60 44.37
C GLY A 222 -4.76 7.76 43.38
N LYS A 223 -5.08 8.99 43.81
CA LYS A 223 -5.24 10.17 42.96
C LYS A 223 -4.02 11.08 42.96
N VAL A 224 -3.78 11.72 41.82
CA VAL A 224 -2.82 12.83 41.64
C VAL A 224 -3.54 13.97 40.93
N ILE A 225 -3.38 15.21 41.43
CA ILE A 225 -3.97 16.40 40.82
C ILE A 225 -2.85 17.33 40.36
N ILE A 226 -2.74 17.51 39.04
CA ILE A 226 -1.78 18.42 38.40
C ILE A 226 -2.53 19.67 37.98
N LYS A 227 -2.15 20.83 38.55
CA LYS A 227 -2.69 22.14 38.18
C LYS A 227 -1.74 22.81 37.19
N GLY A 228 -2.24 23.65 36.30
CA GLY A 228 -1.37 24.41 35.38
C GLY A 228 -1.23 23.82 33.98
N VAL A 229 -2.00 22.80 33.60
CA VAL A 229 -1.87 22.14 32.30
C VAL A 229 -2.50 23.02 31.23
N LYS A 230 -1.79 23.27 30.12
CA LYS A 230 -2.35 24.00 28.97
C LYS A 230 -3.38 23.10 28.26
N PRO A 231 -4.59 23.61 27.93
CA PRO A 231 -5.56 22.86 27.12
C PRO A 231 -4.94 22.35 25.82
N ARG A 232 -5.27 21.12 25.45
CA ARG A 232 -4.78 20.42 24.24
C ARG A 232 -3.26 20.19 24.17
N ALA A 233 -2.52 20.36 25.26
CA ALA A 233 -1.13 19.90 25.34
C ALA A 233 -1.09 18.36 25.27
N ALA A 234 -0.11 17.77 24.58
CA ALA A 234 0.06 16.32 24.62
C ALA A 234 0.56 15.89 26.01
N VAL A 235 -0.10 14.92 26.64
CA VAL A 235 0.24 14.39 27.96
C VAL A 235 0.42 12.88 27.89
N ASP A 236 1.60 12.36 28.28
CA ASP A 236 1.86 10.93 28.56
C ASP A 236 1.80 10.71 30.07
N ILE A 237 1.12 9.64 30.50
CA ILE A 237 1.03 9.26 31.92
C ILE A 237 1.43 7.80 32.08
N GLN A 238 2.34 7.57 33.01
CA GLN A 238 2.85 6.26 33.38
C GLN A 238 2.71 6.06 34.88
N ALA A 239 2.45 4.84 35.32
CA ALA A 239 2.43 4.47 36.73
C ALA A 239 3.24 3.19 36.97
N TYR A 240 4.09 3.22 37.99
CA TYR A 240 4.91 2.09 38.40
C TYR A 240 4.82 1.88 39.90
N ILE A 241 4.92 0.61 40.32
CA ILE A 241 5.13 0.25 41.72
C ILE A 241 6.50 -0.43 41.80
N ILE A 242 7.40 0.17 42.56
CA ILE A 242 8.79 -0.27 42.68
C ILE A 242 9.02 -0.78 44.10
N ASP A 243 9.69 -1.92 44.25
CA ASP A 243 10.18 -2.38 45.54
C ASP A 243 11.35 -1.46 45.98
N PRO A 244 11.21 -0.72 47.10
CA PRO A 244 12.24 0.21 47.55
C PRO A 244 13.54 -0.49 47.99
N LYS A 245 13.53 -1.81 48.25
CA LYS A 245 14.71 -2.56 48.68
C LYS A 245 15.50 -3.15 47.52
N THR A 246 14.81 -3.69 46.52
CA THR A 246 15.46 -4.38 45.39
C THR A 246 15.52 -3.54 44.12
N GLY A 247 14.67 -2.53 43.99
CA GLY A 247 14.49 -1.76 42.75
C GLY A 247 13.67 -2.50 41.70
N ASP A 248 13.12 -3.69 42.00
CA ASP A 248 12.30 -4.45 41.07
C ASP A 248 10.92 -3.81 40.87
N ILE A 249 10.41 -3.92 39.65
CA ILE A 249 9.09 -3.41 39.28
C ILE A 249 8.05 -4.48 39.58
N LEU A 250 7.12 -4.15 40.48
CA LEU A 250 6.01 -5.01 40.90
C LEU A 250 4.79 -4.85 39.99
N TYR A 251 4.51 -3.60 39.61
CA TYR A 251 3.41 -3.26 38.70
C TYR A 251 3.87 -2.19 37.72
N ALA A 252 3.38 -2.30 36.48
CA ALA A 252 3.59 -1.32 35.43
C ALA A 252 2.25 -0.88 34.83
N THR A 253 2.25 0.29 34.18
CA THR A 253 1.12 0.77 33.38
C THR A 253 0.70 -0.30 32.38
N ASP A 254 -0.60 -0.50 32.14
CA ASP A 254 -1.07 -1.32 31.04
C ASP A 254 -1.31 -0.46 29.79
N SER A 255 -0.58 -0.73 28.72
CA SER A 255 -0.85 -0.17 27.38
C SER A 255 -1.38 -1.22 26.40
N GLY A 256 -1.75 -2.41 26.88
CA GLY A 256 -2.42 -3.43 26.10
C GLY A 256 -3.88 -3.08 25.73
N PRO A 257 -4.63 -3.99 25.08
CA PRO A 257 -5.99 -3.74 24.61
C PRO A 257 -7.01 -3.33 25.68
N PHE A 258 -6.71 -3.59 26.96
CA PHE A 258 -7.54 -3.26 28.12
C PHE A 258 -6.97 -2.09 28.95
N GLY A 259 -5.91 -1.45 28.46
CA GLY A 259 -5.10 -0.46 29.16
C GLY A 259 -5.55 0.99 28.99
N THR A 260 -4.58 1.90 28.90
CA THR A 260 -4.78 3.37 28.85
C THR A 260 -5.67 3.84 27.70
N THR A 261 -5.84 3.05 26.63
CA THR A 261 -6.75 3.33 25.50
C THR A 261 -7.57 2.07 25.17
N LYS A 262 -8.87 2.07 25.50
CA LYS A 262 -9.76 0.94 25.22
C LYS A 262 -10.15 0.94 23.73
N TYR A 263 -9.41 0.21 22.89
CA TYR A 263 -9.80 -0.02 21.50
C TYR A 263 -10.81 -1.16 21.38
N ARG A 264 -12.05 -0.87 20.98
CA ARG A 264 -13.07 -1.90 20.72
C ARG A 264 -12.94 -2.47 19.30
N LEU A 265 -12.67 -3.78 19.21
CA LEU A 265 -12.40 -4.60 18.01
C LEU A 265 -13.46 -4.49 16.89
N GLY A 266 -14.69 -4.05 17.19
CA GLY A 266 -15.83 -4.03 16.26
C GLY A 266 -15.63 -3.15 15.01
N ARG A 267 -14.79 -2.10 15.08
CA ARG A 267 -14.51 -1.24 13.91
C ARG A 267 -13.52 -1.84 12.91
N LEU A 268 -12.73 -2.85 13.28
CA LEU A 268 -11.76 -3.50 12.39
C LEU A 268 -12.44 -4.33 11.29
N MET A 269 -13.67 -4.77 11.54
CA MET A 269 -14.47 -5.64 10.65
C MET A 269 -15.53 -4.85 9.84
N GLY A 270 -15.41 -3.52 9.76
CA GLY A 270 -16.35 -2.69 9.01
C GLY A 270 -17.74 -2.53 9.64
N VAL A 271 -17.92 -2.88 10.92
CA VAL A 271 -19.19 -2.68 11.63
C VAL A 271 -19.26 -1.24 12.16
N VAL A 272 -19.80 -0.34 11.34
CA VAL A 272 -20.24 1.00 11.77
C VAL A 272 -21.51 0.81 12.60
N GLY A 273 -21.41 0.87 13.94
CA GLY A 273 -22.62 0.88 14.79
C GLY A 273 -22.54 0.39 16.24
N ALA A 274 -21.39 -0.03 16.79
CA ALA A 274 -21.29 -0.41 18.22
C ALA A 274 -20.85 0.78 19.12
N PRO A 275 -21.34 0.90 20.38
CA PRO A 275 -21.43 2.17 21.12
C PRO A 275 -20.08 2.81 21.47
N ALA A 276 -19.97 4.09 21.12
CA ALA A 276 -18.80 4.97 21.12
C ALA A 276 -18.62 5.84 22.38
N ALA A 277 -18.97 5.34 23.58
CA ALA A 277 -18.65 6.08 24.80
C ALA A 277 -17.30 5.61 25.37
N GLN A 278 -16.29 6.50 25.26
CA GLN A 278 -14.95 6.49 25.90
C GLN A 278 -13.72 6.06 25.08
N ALA A 279 -13.60 6.49 23.82
CA ALA A 279 -12.29 6.60 23.16
C ALA A 279 -12.20 7.95 22.43
N PRO A 280 -11.09 8.72 22.56
CA PRO A 280 -10.82 9.84 21.67
C PRO A 280 -10.71 9.35 20.22
N TRP A 281 -11.07 10.22 19.28
CA TRP A 281 -11.25 9.92 17.86
C TRP A 281 -9.94 9.52 17.20
N VAL A 282 -9.94 8.42 16.43
CA VAL A 282 -9.02 8.21 15.29
C VAL A 282 -9.76 7.46 14.17
N THR A 283 -9.72 8.05 12.98
CA THR A 283 -10.23 7.53 11.70
C THR A 283 -9.22 6.53 11.11
N PRO A 284 -9.61 5.34 10.63
CA PRO A 284 -8.65 4.40 10.04
C PRO A 284 -8.29 4.82 8.61
N VAL A 285 -7.11 5.37 8.43
CA VAL A 285 -6.33 5.26 7.18
C VAL A 285 -5.07 4.48 7.53
N ALA A 286 -4.92 3.27 6.97
CA ALA A 286 -3.74 2.39 7.04
C ALA A 286 -3.16 1.95 8.42
N GLY A 287 -3.48 2.60 9.55
CA GLY A 287 -2.84 2.41 10.86
C GLY A 287 -3.58 1.53 11.89
N GLY A 288 -4.77 1.01 11.59
CA GLY A 288 -5.59 0.29 12.59
C GLY A 288 -4.97 -1.00 13.15
N ILE A 289 -4.14 -1.70 12.36
CA ILE A 289 -3.40 -2.90 12.80
C ILE A 289 -2.17 -2.50 13.63
N GLN A 290 -1.50 -1.39 13.27
CA GLN A 290 -0.39 -0.84 14.06
C GLN A 290 -0.87 -0.35 15.43
N MET A 291 -2.11 0.15 15.56
CA MET A 291 -2.64 0.60 16.86
C MET A 291 -3.06 -0.54 17.80
N ILE A 292 -3.54 -1.67 17.29
CA ILE A 292 -3.80 -2.88 18.12
C ILE A 292 -2.49 -3.54 18.56
N GLY A 293 -1.44 -3.38 17.74
CA GLY A 293 -0.11 -3.92 17.99
C GLY A 293 0.80 -3.06 18.84
N GLY A 294 0.64 -1.73 18.81
CA GLY A 294 1.50 -0.82 19.55
C GLY A 294 1.39 -0.97 21.07
N ALA A 295 2.50 -0.69 21.75
CA ALA A 295 2.59 -0.52 23.19
C ALA A 295 3.47 0.70 23.46
N GLY A 296 3.37 1.27 24.66
CA GLY A 296 4.24 2.37 25.07
C GLY A 296 3.63 3.77 24.90
N ALA A 297 4.49 4.78 24.76
CA ALA A 297 4.10 6.21 24.81
C ALA A 297 2.95 6.60 23.85
N PRO A 298 2.90 6.13 22.57
CA PRO A 298 1.79 6.46 21.68
C PRO A 298 0.42 5.97 22.18
N MET A 299 0.36 4.87 22.94
CA MET A 299 -0.88 4.30 23.48
C MET A 299 -1.31 4.92 24.82
N ARG A 300 -0.38 5.57 25.52
CA ARG A 300 -0.62 6.26 26.79
C ARG A 300 -0.92 7.76 26.63
N ALA A 301 -0.42 8.37 25.55
CA ALA A 301 -0.57 9.79 25.29
C ALA A 301 -2.02 10.22 25.01
N PHE A 302 -2.43 11.38 25.51
CA PHE A 302 -3.73 12.02 25.23
C PHE A 302 -3.65 13.55 25.36
N ALA A 303 -4.69 14.26 24.93
CA ALA A 303 -4.77 15.72 25.03
C ALA A 303 -5.94 16.14 25.94
N PRO A 304 -5.71 16.84 27.07
CA PRO A 304 -6.78 17.24 27.96
C PRO A 304 -7.47 18.50 27.40
N GLY A 305 -8.77 18.40 27.12
CA GLY A 305 -9.57 19.47 26.50
C GLY A 305 -10.50 20.24 27.45
N TYR A 306 -10.83 19.69 28.63
CA TYR A 306 -11.85 20.23 29.54
C TYR A 306 -11.30 20.42 30.96
N HIS A 307 -11.87 21.36 31.71
CA HIS A 307 -11.58 21.54 33.14
C HIS A 307 -12.73 20.99 33.99
N PRO A 308 -12.48 20.10 34.98
CA PRO A 308 -11.22 19.36 35.19
C PRO A 308 -11.08 18.20 34.19
N ALA A 309 -9.86 17.92 33.74
CA ALA A 309 -9.58 16.75 32.93
C ALA A 309 -9.38 15.54 33.84
N PHE A 310 -10.04 14.42 33.58
CA PHE A 310 -9.91 13.20 34.40
C PHE A 310 -9.37 12.03 33.57
N ARG A 311 -8.43 11.25 34.12
CA ARG A 311 -7.85 10.07 33.45
C ARG A 311 -7.60 8.91 34.41
N TYR A 312 -8.03 7.69 34.03
CA TYR A 312 -7.62 6.45 34.69
C TYR A 312 -6.28 5.97 34.13
N VAL A 313 -5.41 5.48 35.02
CA VAL A 313 -4.13 4.85 34.69
C VAL A 313 -4.20 3.40 35.17
N PRO A 314 -4.52 2.44 34.30
CA PRO A 314 -4.55 1.04 34.67
C PRO A 314 -3.14 0.51 34.86
N VAL A 315 -2.93 -0.29 35.92
CA VAL A 315 -1.69 -1.04 36.13
C VAL A 315 -1.97 -2.54 36.19
N PHE A 316 -0.99 -3.33 35.80
CA PHE A 316 -1.00 -4.78 35.89
C PHE A 316 0.25 -5.28 36.61
N GLU A 317 0.14 -6.47 37.20
CA GLU A 317 1.28 -7.14 37.85
C GLU A 317 2.28 -7.52 36.77
N ALA A 318 3.48 -6.98 36.86
CA ALA A 318 4.44 -6.99 35.77
C ALA A 318 5.80 -7.50 36.25
N THR A 319 6.60 -7.94 35.30
CA THR A 319 8.02 -8.20 35.47
C THR A 319 8.76 -7.50 34.33
N GLY A 320 9.89 -6.86 34.69
CA GLY A 320 10.64 -6.01 33.79
C GLY A 320 11.64 -6.77 32.93
N ILE A 321 11.90 -6.27 31.73
CA ILE A 321 12.98 -6.72 30.85
C ILE A 321 13.69 -5.47 30.35
N ALA A 322 14.92 -5.27 30.80
CA ALA A 322 15.77 -4.18 30.33
C ALA A 322 16.62 -4.68 29.15
N ILE A 323 16.64 -3.93 28.06
CA ILE A 323 17.47 -4.16 26.89
C ILE A 323 18.40 -2.97 26.74
N LEU A 324 19.70 -3.20 26.80
CA LEU A 324 20.71 -2.13 26.85
C LEU A 324 21.48 -2.04 25.54
N GLY A 325 21.87 -0.82 25.16
CA GLY A 325 22.82 -0.58 24.07
C GLY A 325 22.27 -0.83 22.66
N LEU A 326 21.00 -0.51 22.42
CA LEU A 326 20.40 -0.56 21.09
C LEU A 326 20.83 0.62 20.23
N THR A 327 21.06 0.36 18.93
CA THR A 327 21.33 1.36 17.89
C THR A 327 20.46 1.07 16.68
N ASP A 328 20.03 2.08 15.93
CA ASP A 328 19.33 1.87 14.67
C ASP A 328 20.29 1.35 13.60
N ILE A 329 20.11 0.07 13.24
CA ILE A 329 20.91 -0.62 12.22
C ILE A 329 20.34 -0.51 10.80
N VAL A 330 19.17 0.11 10.63
CA VAL A 330 18.48 0.26 9.33
C VAL A 330 18.84 1.59 8.71
N GLU A 331 18.61 2.67 9.46
CA GLU A 331 18.85 4.02 8.99
C GLU A 331 20.19 4.57 9.49
N ILE A 332 20.77 3.99 10.56
CA ILE A 332 22.08 4.40 11.12
C ILE A 332 22.07 5.87 11.53
N THR A 333 20.97 6.29 12.14
CA THR A 333 20.73 7.66 12.60
C THR A 333 21.12 7.81 14.07
N GLY A 334 21.54 9.01 14.47
CA GLY A 334 21.79 9.35 15.87
C GLY A 334 20.57 9.21 16.78
N ILE A 335 19.36 9.17 16.22
CA ILE A 335 18.12 9.00 16.99
C ILE A 335 17.47 7.67 16.60
N PRO A 336 17.69 6.61 17.40
CA PRO A 336 17.29 5.29 16.99
C PRO A 336 15.78 5.14 16.89
N GLN A 337 15.31 4.72 15.72
CA GLN A 337 13.90 4.48 15.43
C GLN A 337 13.51 3.04 15.75
N ILE A 338 13.90 2.54 16.93
CA ILE A 338 13.62 1.16 17.35
C ILE A 338 12.39 1.12 18.25
N VAL A 339 11.49 0.18 17.97
CA VAL A 339 10.35 -0.19 18.78
C VAL A 339 10.53 -1.63 19.23
N ILE A 340 10.36 -1.87 20.54
CA ILE A 340 10.36 -3.21 21.11
C ILE A 340 8.92 -3.69 21.28
N GLU A 341 8.65 -4.94 20.90
CA GLU A 341 7.33 -5.55 21.01
C GLU A 341 7.41 -6.89 21.75
N PRO A 342 6.83 -7.00 22.96
CA PRO A 342 6.79 -8.26 23.69
C PRO A 342 5.64 -9.14 23.18
N TYR A 343 6.00 -10.34 22.75
CA TYR A 343 5.11 -11.34 22.16
C TYR A 343 5.00 -12.55 23.09
N ASN A 344 3.87 -13.25 23.01
CA ASN A 344 3.74 -14.59 23.53
C ASN A 344 4.48 -15.55 22.59
N PHE A 345 5.46 -16.28 23.10
CA PHE A 345 6.32 -17.15 22.30
C PHE A 345 5.53 -18.30 21.64
N LEU A 346 4.50 -18.85 22.30
CA LEU A 346 3.76 -20.01 21.78
C LEU A 346 2.80 -19.63 20.65
N SER A 347 2.16 -18.46 20.75
CA SER A 347 1.19 -18.01 19.75
C SER A 347 1.76 -17.06 18.71
N HIS A 348 2.99 -16.59 18.89
CA HIS A 348 3.62 -15.51 18.09
C HIS A 348 2.68 -14.31 17.91
N SER A 349 1.96 -13.96 18.99
CA SER A 349 1.02 -12.85 19.03
C SER A 349 1.33 -11.92 20.19
N TRP A 350 0.87 -10.68 20.13
CA TRP A 350 1.07 -9.76 21.24
C TRP A 350 0.42 -10.25 22.54
N LEU A 351 1.04 -9.88 23.67
CA LEU A 351 0.49 -10.13 25.00
C LEU A 351 -0.70 -9.23 25.29
N VAL A 352 -1.68 -9.76 26.03
CA VAL A 352 -2.88 -8.99 26.43
C VAL A 352 -2.52 -7.85 27.38
N TRP A 353 -1.67 -8.11 28.38
CA TRP A 353 -1.16 -7.11 29.32
C TRP A 353 0.29 -6.89 28.96
N ARG A 354 0.64 -5.66 28.62
CA ARG A 354 2.00 -5.30 28.23
C ARG A 354 2.20 -3.80 28.34
N ASP A 355 3.45 -3.40 28.53
CA ASP A 355 3.86 -2.03 28.27
C ASP A 355 5.32 -1.98 27.87
N THR A 356 5.71 -0.88 27.24
CA THR A 356 7.09 -0.65 26.82
C THR A 356 7.49 0.79 27.10
N VAL A 357 8.76 0.95 27.45
CA VAL A 357 9.42 2.23 27.63
C VAL A 357 10.64 2.22 26.71
N SER A 358 10.71 3.25 25.87
CA SER A 358 11.82 3.48 24.96
C SER A 358 12.63 4.67 25.45
N GLY A 359 13.93 4.45 25.69
CA GLY A 359 14.93 5.50 25.79
C GLY A 359 15.61 5.73 24.44
N THR A 360 16.73 6.46 24.45
CA THR A 360 17.59 6.60 23.27
C THR A 360 18.28 5.28 22.97
N THR A 361 19.09 4.74 23.88
CA THR A 361 19.82 3.48 23.66
C THR A 361 19.24 2.30 24.43
N ASP A 362 18.49 2.58 25.50
CA ASP A 362 18.03 1.57 26.45
C ASP A 362 16.52 1.49 26.47
N PHE A 363 16.01 0.27 26.55
CA PHE A 363 14.59 -0.01 26.40
C PHE A 363 14.12 -0.95 27.52
N MET A 364 12.86 -0.82 27.91
CA MET A 364 12.28 -1.68 28.92
C MET A 364 10.93 -2.22 28.46
N ALA A 365 10.73 -3.54 28.56
CA ALA A 365 9.44 -4.20 28.33
C ALA A 365 8.86 -4.68 29.67
N PHE A 366 7.54 -4.59 29.80
CA PHE A 366 6.78 -5.07 30.95
C PHE A 366 5.82 -6.16 30.51
N VAL A 367 5.93 -7.33 31.15
CA VAL A 367 5.12 -8.52 30.82
C VAL A 367 4.59 -9.19 32.08
N PRO A 368 3.50 -9.99 32.00
CA PRO A 368 2.96 -10.67 33.17
C PRO A 368 3.92 -11.76 33.66
N PRO A 369 4.11 -11.91 34.99
CA PRO A 369 4.91 -12.97 35.59
C PRO A 369 4.57 -14.37 35.06
N GLY A 370 5.58 -15.20 34.82
CA GLY A 370 5.40 -16.60 34.39
C GLY A 370 4.97 -16.79 32.94
N SER A 371 4.77 -15.72 32.17
CA SER A 371 4.53 -15.81 30.72
C SER A 371 5.79 -16.26 29.98
N ILE A 372 5.64 -17.14 28.98
CA ILE A 372 6.72 -17.48 28.04
C ILE A 372 6.67 -16.47 26.89
N ILE A 373 7.74 -15.69 26.76
CA ILE A 373 7.74 -14.52 25.88
C ILE A 373 8.91 -14.53 24.90
N GLU A 374 8.74 -13.80 23.82
CA GLU A 374 9.80 -13.38 22.92
C GLU A 374 9.72 -11.86 22.71
N ILE A 375 10.82 -11.20 22.39
CA ILE A 375 10.83 -9.77 22.08
C ILE A 375 11.23 -9.58 20.63
N ILE A 376 10.38 -8.88 19.88
CA ILE A 376 10.64 -8.50 18.50
C ILE A 376 11.09 -7.05 18.49
N LEU A 377 12.25 -6.79 17.92
CA LEU A 377 12.75 -5.43 17.70
C LEU A 377 12.38 -5.00 16.27
N ARG A 378 11.73 -3.85 16.14
CA ARG A 378 11.39 -3.25 14.85
C ARG A 378 12.10 -1.92 14.66
N GLY A 379 12.63 -1.65 13.48
CA GLY A 379 13.37 -0.43 13.16
C GLY A 379 13.03 0.17 11.79
N GLY A 380 13.30 1.47 11.64
CA GLY A 380 13.15 2.25 10.40
C GLY A 380 11.71 2.55 9.97
N VAL A 381 11.55 3.44 8.99
CA VAL A 381 10.25 3.80 8.42
C VAL A 381 9.53 2.56 7.86
N GLY A 382 8.45 2.13 8.52
CA GLY A 382 7.63 0.96 8.15
C GLY A 382 7.75 -0.27 9.07
N GLY A 383 8.54 -0.21 10.16
CA GLY A 383 8.52 -1.24 11.22
C GLY A 383 9.15 -2.59 10.82
N ARG A 384 10.33 -2.55 10.18
CA ARG A 384 11.07 -3.74 9.75
C ARG A 384 11.63 -4.48 10.95
N ILE A 385 11.60 -5.81 10.95
CA ILE A 385 12.21 -6.59 12.05
C ILE A 385 13.73 -6.46 11.98
N VAL A 386 14.33 -5.86 13.00
CA VAL A 386 15.78 -5.65 13.13
C VAL A 386 16.44 -6.68 14.03
N GLY A 387 15.71 -7.27 14.97
CA GLY A 387 16.23 -8.32 15.85
C GLY A 387 15.11 -9.13 16.49
N VAL A 388 15.44 -10.34 16.94
CA VAL A 388 14.52 -11.25 17.63
C VAL A 388 15.22 -11.85 18.84
N LEU A 389 14.62 -11.67 20.01
CA LEU A 389 15.03 -12.24 21.28
C LEU A 389 14.05 -13.33 21.68
N ASN A 390 14.35 -14.57 21.31
CA ASN A 390 13.53 -15.76 21.54
C ASN A 390 14.25 -16.85 22.34
N ASN A 391 15.40 -16.53 22.95
CA ASN A 391 16.24 -17.48 23.69
C ASN A 391 16.71 -18.65 22.80
N ALA A 392 17.15 -18.33 21.58
CA ALA A 392 17.64 -19.31 20.61
C ALA A 392 19.02 -19.85 21.03
N SER A 393 19.22 -21.15 20.77
CA SER A 393 20.49 -21.83 21.03
C SER A 393 20.82 -22.78 19.86
N ARG A 394 22.05 -23.31 19.82
CA ARG A 394 22.43 -24.31 18.80
C ARG A 394 21.54 -25.57 18.83
N MET A 395 21.01 -25.93 20.00
CA MET A 395 20.11 -27.08 20.17
C MET A 395 18.66 -26.74 19.79
N TYR A 396 18.22 -25.51 20.08
CA TYR A 396 16.90 -24.99 19.76
C TYR A 396 17.01 -23.69 18.95
N PRO A 397 17.26 -23.77 17.62
CA PRO A 397 17.53 -22.57 16.81
C PRO A 397 16.32 -21.64 16.66
N GLU A 398 15.10 -22.16 16.80
CA GLU A 398 13.87 -21.37 16.80
C GLU A 398 13.54 -20.74 18.16
N GLY A 399 14.36 -21.01 19.18
CA GLY A 399 14.13 -20.56 20.54
C GLY A 399 13.15 -21.44 21.32
N TYR A 400 13.04 -21.16 22.61
CA TYR A 400 12.04 -21.73 23.52
C TYR A 400 11.40 -20.66 24.41
N GLY A 401 11.68 -19.38 24.13
CA GLY A 401 11.19 -18.22 24.86
C GLY A 401 11.89 -17.97 26.19
N TYR A 402 11.69 -16.77 26.73
CA TYR A 402 12.11 -16.42 28.08
C TYR A 402 10.95 -16.65 29.05
N SER A 403 11.21 -17.36 30.15
CA SER A 403 10.29 -17.48 31.29
C SER A 403 10.90 -16.78 32.48
N ILE A 404 10.29 -15.68 32.92
CA ILE A 404 10.84 -14.83 33.96
C ILE A 404 10.13 -15.12 35.28
N LYS A 405 10.92 -15.35 36.33
CA LYS A 405 10.42 -15.50 37.69
C LYS A 405 9.73 -14.21 38.11
N SER A 406 8.59 -14.35 38.80
CA SER A 406 7.77 -13.24 39.26
C SER A 406 8.61 -12.18 39.99
N HIS A 407 8.49 -10.93 39.52
CA HIS A 407 9.10 -9.73 40.11
C HIS A 407 10.64 -9.63 40.05
N LYS A 408 11.30 -10.26 39.06
CA LYS A 408 12.74 -10.04 38.79
C LYS A 408 12.99 -9.47 37.41
N THR A 409 13.77 -8.39 37.33
CA THR A 409 14.11 -7.80 36.03
C THR A 409 15.13 -8.64 35.27
N LEU A 410 14.82 -9.04 34.03
CA LEU A 410 15.77 -9.67 33.11
C LEU A 410 16.55 -8.58 32.38
N ILE A 411 17.88 -8.65 32.36
CA ILE A 411 18.72 -7.71 31.63
C ILE A 411 19.28 -8.44 30.40
N LEU A 412 19.06 -7.86 29.23
CA LEU A 412 19.56 -8.34 27.94
C LEU A 412 20.39 -7.24 27.30
N ASP A 413 21.37 -7.62 26.49
CA ASP A 413 22.23 -6.69 25.79
C ASP A 413 22.23 -6.92 24.26
N MET A 414 23.04 -6.12 23.57
CA MET A 414 23.23 -6.23 22.12
C MET A 414 23.79 -7.59 21.69
N PHE A 415 24.65 -8.23 22.49
CA PHE A 415 25.22 -9.54 22.16
C PHE A 415 24.14 -10.63 22.18
N ASP A 416 23.23 -10.58 23.16
CA ASP A 416 22.08 -11.50 23.22
C ASP A 416 21.19 -11.39 21.98
N ILE A 417 20.96 -10.16 21.50
CA ILE A 417 20.17 -9.90 20.29
C ILE A 417 20.88 -10.49 19.08
N VAL A 418 22.18 -10.23 18.94
CA VAL A 418 22.99 -10.73 17.84
C VAL A 418 23.00 -12.25 17.84
N GLU A 419 23.25 -12.89 18.98
CA GLU A 419 23.30 -14.35 19.10
C GLU A 419 21.95 -15.00 18.77
N CYS A 420 20.85 -14.50 19.34
CA CYS A 420 19.51 -15.04 19.08
C CYS A 420 19.13 -14.85 17.60
N THR A 421 19.29 -13.63 17.08
CA THR A 421 18.91 -13.30 15.70
C THR A 421 19.78 -14.06 14.70
N TYR A 422 21.10 -14.17 14.95
CA TYR A 422 22.03 -14.91 14.10
C TYR A 422 21.69 -16.39 14.07
N THR A 423 21.48 -17.02 15.23
CA THR A 423 21.19 -18.45 15.32
C THR A 423 19.89 -18.81 14.60
N LEU A 424 18.82 -18.03 14.83
CA LEU A 424 17.54 -18.20 14.16
C LEU A 424 17.68 -18.03 12.64
N THR A 425 18.35 -16.96 12.22
CA THR A 425 18.46 -16.61 10.80
C THR A 425 19.36 -17.59 10.06
N LEU A 426 20.46 -18.02 10.66
CA LEU A 426 21.36 -19.03 10.10
C LEU A 426 20.64 -20.35 9.90
N HIS A 427 19.83 -20.80 10.87
CA HIS A 427 19.01 -22.01 10.73
C HIS A 427 18.00 -21.89 9.58
N ARG A 428 17.28 -20.76 9.50
CA ARG A 428 16.32 -20.51 8.40
C ARG A 428 17.01 -20.46 7.04
N ALA A 429 18.08 -19.68 6.91
CA ALA A 429 18.83 -19.55 5.67
C ALA A 429 19.46 -20.89 5.23
N SER A 430 20.05 -21.66 6.16
CA SER A 430 20.61 -22.98 5.85
C SER A 430 19.54 -24.02 5.47
N SER A 431 18.36 -23.96 6.08
CA SER A 431 17.21 -24.79 5.70
C SER A 431 16.70 -24.46 4.29
N LEU A 432 16.56 -23.17 3.95
CA LEU A 432 16.21 -22.71 2.61
C LEU A 432 17.25 -23.14 1.57
N ALA A 433 18.53 -22.95 1.91
CA ALA A 433 19.68 -23.37 1.11
C ALA A 433 19.66 -24.89 0.84
N GLY A 434 19.44 -25.72 1.86
CA GLY A 434 19.34 -27.17 1.69
C GLY A 434 18.17 -27.63 0.81
N ARG A 435 17.19 -26.77 0.56
CA ARG A 435 15.92 -27.09 -0.13
C ARG A 435 15.73 -26.31 -1.43
N MET A 436 16.82 -26.04 -2.16
CA MET A 436 16.78 -25.43 -3.51
C MET A 436 16.03 -24.09 -3.57
N THR A 437 16.07 -23.32 -2.48
CA THR A 437 15.47 -21.99 -2.38
C THR A 437 16.56 -21.00 -2.02
N MET A 438 17.34 -20.57 -3.01
CA MET A 438 18.44 -19.62 -2.83
C MET A 438 18.39 -18.49 -3.86
N ASP A 439 18.88 -17.32 -3.46
CA ASP A 439 19.28 -16.26 -4.36
C ASP A 439 20.72 -15.79 -4.02
N PRO A 440 21.45 -15.14 -4.95
CA PRO A 440 22.80 -14.66 -4.69
C PRO A 440 22.84 -13.70 -3.51
N ARG A 441 21.80 -12.88 -3.33
CA ARG A 441 21.66 -11.97 -2.20
C ARG A 441 21.72 -12.70 -0.85
N LEU A 442 20.96 -13.77 -0.69
CA LEU A 442 20.93 -14.62 0.50
C LEU A 442 22.33 -15.17 0.77
N MET A 443 23.01 -15.66 -0.27
CA MET A 443 24.33 -16.27 -0.14
C MET A 443 25.40 -15.26 0.24
N THR A 444 25.42 -14.08 -0.38
CA THR A 444 26.34 -12.99 -0.01
C THR A 444 26.16 -12.58 1.46
N TYR A 445 24.92 -12.36 1.91
CA TYR A 445 24.69 -12.00 3.32
C TYR A 445 24.93 -13.17 4.28
N LEU A 446 24.72 -14.41 3.85
CA LEU A 446 25.02 -15.60 4.65
C LEU A 446 26.53 -15.73 4.89
N GLU A 447 27.34 -15.48 3.86
CA GLU A 447 28.80 -15.47 3.97
C GLU A 447 29.28 -14.34 4.87
N LYS A 448 28.85 -13.10 4.62
CA LYS A 448 29.24 -11.94 5.45
C LYS A 448 28.78 -12.05 6.91
N ALA A 449 27.59 -12.59 7.18
CA ALA A 449 27.12 -12.85 8.53
C ALA A 449 27.94 -13.95 9.24
N LYS A 450 28.33 -15.02 8.53
CA LYS A 450 29.20 -16.06 9.08
C LYS A 450 30.61 -15.55 9.37
N GLU A 451 31.15 -14.75 8.49
CA GLU A 451 32.47 -14.15 8.63
C GLU A 451 32.51 -13.21 9.85
N SER A 452 31.63 -12.20 9.88
CA SER A 452 31.51 -11.25 11.01
C SER A 452 31.27 -11.97 12.36
N TYR A 453 30.41 -12.99 12.41
CA TYR A 453 30.17 -13.75 13.65
C TYR A 453 31.41 -14.53 14.13
N ARG A 454 32.23 -15.08 13.23
CA ARG A 454 33.50 -15.74 13.62
C ARG A 454 34.46 -14.74 14.27
N HIS A 455 34.57 -13.54 13.69
CA HIS A 455 35.39 -12.47 14.25
C HIS A 455 34.86 -11.99 15.60
N LEU A 456 33.53 -11.88 15.76
CA LEU A 456 32.89 -11.59 17.05
C LEU A 456 33.26 -12.60 18.13
N VAL A 457 33.09 -13.91 17.86
CA VAL A 457 33.42 -14.97 18.82
C VAL A 457 34.89 -14.91 19.22
N LYS A 458 35.80 -14.75 18.24
CA LYS A 458 37.23 -14.62 18.51
C LYS A 458 37.55 -13.38 19.36
N ALA A 459 36.94 -12.24 19.07
CA ALA A 459 37.15 -11.01 19.84
C ALA A 459 36.62 -11.11 21.29
N LEU A 460 35.51 -11.81 21.50
CA LEU A 460 34.97 -12.11 22.83
C LEU A 460 35.89 -13.05 23.62
N GLU A 461 36.42 -14.11 22.99
CA GLU A 461 37.39 -15.03 23.60
C GLU A 461 38.69 -14.30 23.99
N GLU A 462 39.17 -13.40 23.14
CA GLU A 462 40.35 -12.56 23.37
C GLU A 462 40.09 -11.35 24.30
N LYS A 463 38.84 -11.13 24.74
CA LYS A 463 38.41 -9.99 25.57
C LYS A 463 38.71 -8.62 24.97
N LYS A 464 38.71 -8.51 23.63
CA LYS A 464 38.89 -7.25 22.89
C LYS A 464 37.56 -6.53 22.72
N TRP A 465 37.06 -5.91 23.80
CA TRP A 465 35.70 -5.34 23.87
C TRP A 465 35.36 -4.33 22.75
N SER A 466 36.29 -3.43 22.40
CA SER A 466 36.05 -2.44 21.34
C SER A 466 35.82 -3.10 19.96
N TYR A 467 36.59 -4.15 19.65
CA TYR A 467 36.42 -4.94 18.43
C TYR A 467 35.19 -5.84 18.51
N ALA A 468 34.92 -6.45 19.67
CA ALA A 468 33.74 -7.28 19.89
C ALA A 468 32.44 -6.48 19.67
N TYR A 469 32.37 -5.25 20.17
CA TYR A 469 31.24 -4.36 19.93
C TYR A 469 31.05 -4.06 18.43
N GLY A 470 32.14 -3.71 17.73
CA GLY A 470 32.09 -3.50 16.28
C GLY A 470 31.63 -4.74 15.51
N TYR A 471 32.21 -5.91 15.79
CA TYR A 471 31.82 -7.15 15.12
C TYR A 471 30.40 -7.58 15.47
N ALA A 472 29.90 -7.27 16.67
CA ALA A 472 28.50 -7.47 17.01
C ALA A 472 27.60 -6.58 16.14
N LEU A 473 27.97 -5.32 15.90
CA LEU A 473 27.22 -4.40 15.06
C LEU A 473 27.18 -4.85 13.60
N SER A 474 28.34 -5.20 13.03
CA SER A 474 28.40 -5.68 11.64
C SER A 474 27.65 -7.01 11.49
N THR A 475 27.79 -7.93 12.44
CA THR A 475 27.01 -9.17 12.48
C THR A 475 25.51 -8.89 12.54
N TRP A 476 25.08 -7.93 13.38
CA TRP A 476 23.67 -7.57 13.50
C TRP A 476 23.10 -7.07 12.18
N ILE A 477 23.80 -6.15 11.51
CA ILE A 477 23.39 -5.60 10.22
C ILE A 477 23.33 -6.69 9.15
N PHE A 478 24.39 -7.50 8.98
CA PHE A 478 24.40 -8.57 7.98
C PHE A 478 23.34 -9.63 8.26
N THR A 479 23.13 -9.97 9.53
CA THR A 479 22.07 -10.90 9.94
C THR A 479 20.69 -10.32 9.67
N HIS A 480 20.45 -9.04 9.92
CA HIS A 480 19.20 -8.38 9.55
C HIS A 480 18.94 -8.43 8.04
N LYS A 481 19.96 -8.14 7.22
CA LYS A 481 19.85 -8.25 5.74
C LYS A 481 19.58 -9.69 5.30
N LEU A 482 20.24 -10.67 5.94
CA LEU A 482 20.03 -12.10 5.72
C LEU A 482 18.60 -12.52 6.13
N TYR A 483 18.10 -12.02 7.25
CA TYR A 483 16.75 -12.27 7.75
C TYR A 483 15.71 -11.76 6.76
N SER A 484 15.86 -10.52 6.30
CA SER A 484 14.98 -9.91 5.31
C SER A 484 14.95 -10.71 4.00
N SER A 485 16.12 -11.12 3.50
CA SER A 485 16.24 -11.99 2.31
C SER A 485 15.59 -13.37 2.53
N SER A 486 15.84 -14.00 3.68
CA SER A 486 15.23 -15.30 4.04
C SER A 486 13.71 -15.21 4.15
N GLN A 487 13.17 -14.16 4.78
CA GLN A 487 11.74 -13.94 4.90
C GLN A 487 11.08 -13.70 3.55
N ASN A 488 11.71 -12.91 2.68
CA ASN A 488 11.21 -12.70 1.32
C ASN A 488 11.13 -14.03 0.55
N LEU A 489 12.16 -14.88 0.63
CA LEU A 489 12.16 -16.20 0.00
C LEU A 489 11.09 -17.13 0.60
N LEU A 490 10.92 -17.14 1.92
CA LEU A 490 9.85 -17.89 2.59
C LEU A 490 8.46 -17.45 2.10
N TYR A 491 8.23 -16.15 2.02
CA TYR A 491 6.97 -15.57 1.56
C TYR A 491 6.69 -15.88 0.08
N GLN A 492 7.69 -15.70 -0.80
CA GLN A 492 7.59 -16.10 -2.21
C GLN A 492 7.28 -17.58 -2.35
N THR A 493 7.91 -18.41 -1.52
CA THR A 493 7.72 -19.86 -1.53
C THR A 493 6.33 -20.29 -1.08
N ALA A 494 5.79 -19.63 -0.06
CA ALA A 494 4.43 -19.87 0.42
C ALA A 494 3.38 -19.42 -0.62
N ILE A 495 3.55 -18.25 -1.23
CA ILE A 495 2.65 -17.75 -2.28
C ILE A 495 2.67 -18.68 -3.50
N THR A 496 3.84 -19.08 -3.97
CA THR A 496 3.94 -19.95 -5.15
C THR A 496 3.29 -21.31 -4.89
N ALA A 497 3.51 -21.91 -3.72
CA ALA A 497 2.82 -23.13 -3.32
C ALA A 497 1.29 -22.94 -3.32
N ALA A 498 0.78 -21.84 -2.76
CA ALA A 498 -0.65 -21.50 -2.76
C ALA A 498 -1.22 -21.38 -4.19
N ILE A 499 -0.51 -20.67 -5.07
CA ILE A 499 -0.91 -20.48 -6.47
C ILE A 499 -0.93 -21.81 -7.23
N PHE A 500 0.13 -22.61 -7.14
CA PHE A 500 0.18 -23.90 -7.85
C PHE A 500 -0.84 -24.90 -7.30
N LEU A 501 -1.14 -24.86 -6.00
CA LEU A 501 -2.26 -25.59 -5.42
C LEU A 501 -3.59 -25.12 -6.02
N GLY A 502 -3.81 -23.81 -6.11
CA GLY A 502 -5.00 -23.24 -6.73
C GLY A 502 -5.15 -23.61 -8.21
N LEU A 503 -4.05 -23.59 -8.98
CA LEU A 503 -4.02 -23.95 -10.40
C LEU A 503 -4.17 -25.46 -10.65
N SER A 504 -3.83 -26.30 -9.66
CA SER A 504 -4.01 -27.75 -9.76
C SER A 504 -5.49 -28.16 -9.86
N ILE A 505 -6.42 -27.33 -9.36
CA ILE A 505 -7.87 -27.58 -9.42
C ILE A 505 -8.42 -27.45 -10.85
N PRO A 506 -8.29 -26.31 -11.56
CA PRO A 506 -8.70 -26.22 -12.96
C PRO A 506 -7.89 -27.17 -13.85
N PHE A 507 -6.63 -27.47 -13.51
CA PHE A 507 -5.85 -28.48 -14.23
C PHE A 507 -6.45 -29.88 -14.11
N ALA A 508 -6.75 -30.33 -12.89
CA ALA A 508 -7.34 -31.65 -12.64
C ALA A 508 -8.71 -31.78 -13.33
N PHE A 509 -9.53 -30.73 -13.27
CA PHE A 509 -10.80 -30.66 -13.96
C PHE A 509 -10.65 -30.76 -15.49
N LEU A 510 -9.78 -29.94 -16.10
CA LEU A 510 -9.58 -29.95 -17.55
C LEU A 510 -8.95 -31.26 -18.04
N LEU A 511 -7.98 -31.81 -17.30
CA LEU A 511 -7.35 -33.09 -17.62
C LEU A 511 -8.36 -34.23 -17.58
N GLN A 512 -9.24 -34.25 -16.57
CA GLN A 512 -10.32 -35.23 -16.48
C GLN A 512 -11.29 -35.08 -17.65
N LYS A 513 -11.75 -33.85 -17.95
CA LYS A 513 -12.68 -33.57 -19.06
C LYS A 513 -12.10 -33.96 -20.41
N ILE A 514 -10.78 -33.92 -20.61
CA ILE A 514 -10.13 -34.36 -21.84
C ILE A 514 -10.02 -35.89 -21.89
N SER A 515 -9.63 -36.52 -20.78
CA SER A 515 -9.27 -37.94 -20.73
C SER A 515 -10.47 -38.89 -20.80
N THR A 516 -11.59 -38.58 -20.13
CA THR A 516 -12.74 -39.51 -20.00
C THR A 516 -14.09 -38.79 -19.92
N ALA A 517 -15.19 -39.49 -20.22
CA ALA A 517 -16.57 -39.00 -20.07
C ALA A 517 -17.33 -39.94 -19.12
N PHE A 518 -17.22 -39.71 -17.81
CA PHE A 518 -17.91 -40.50 -16.78
C PHE A 518 -19.21 -39.80 -16.33
N THR A 519 -20.09 -40.55 -15.66
CA THR A 519 -21.28 -40.03 -14.97
C THR A 519 -20.91 -39.06 -13.84
N GLU A 520 -21.79 -38.09 -13.56
CA GLU A 520 -21.52 -36.89 -12.73
C GLU A 520 -20.89 -37.19 -11.36
N LYS A 521 -21.26 -38.29 -10.68
CA LYS A 521 -20.69 -38.63 -9.37
C LYS A 521 -19.27 -39.21 -9.42
N ARG A 522 -18.94 -40.00 -10.45
CA ARG A 522 -17.59 -40.58 -10.62
C ARG A 522 -16.58 -39.53 -11.11
N GLU A 523 -17.07 -38.53 -11.82
CA GLU A 523 -16.27 -37.41 -12.31
C GLU A 523 -15.58 -36.65 -11.17
N ILE A 524 -16.32 -36.33 -10.09
CA ILE A 524 -15.74 -35.63 -8.93
C ILE A 524 -14.66 -36.47 -8.25
N LEU A 525 -14.90 -37.78 -8.07
CA LEU A 525 -13.94 -38.68 -7.41
C LEU A 525 -12.62 -38.76 -8.19
N ILE A 526 -12.68 -38.78 -9.53
CA ILE A 526 -11.50 -38.81 -10.40
C ILE A 526 -10.76 -37.47 -10.35
N VAL A 527 -11.48 -36.33 -10.36
CA VAL A 527 -10.86 -35.01 -10.20
C VAL A 527 -10.14 -34.90 -8.85
N VAL A 528 -10.76 -35.35 -7.77
CA VAL A 528 -10.14 -35.41 -6.43
C VAL A 528 -8.92 -36.34 -6.43
N GLY A 529 -9.01 -37.51 -7.05
CA GLY A 529 -7.89 -38.44 -7.18
C GLY A 529 -6.70 -37.83 -7.94
N ILE A 530 -6.95 -37.16 -9.07
CA ILE A 530 -5.92 -36.44 -9.84
C ILE A 530 -5.33 -35.31 -9.01
N LEU A 531 -6.17 -34.53 -8.31
CA LEU A 531 -5.73 -33.44 -7.45
C LEU A 531 -4.78 -33.94 -6.34
N VAL A 532 -5.15 -35.03 -5.65
CA VAL A 532 -4.31 -35.63 -4.59
C VAL A 532 -3.01 -36.14 -5.19
N ALA A 533 -3.05 -36.85 -6.32
CA ALA A 533 -1.84 -37.36 -6.97
C ALA A 533 -0.88 -36.24 -7.41
N LEU A 534 -1.41 -35.15 -7.99
CA LEU A 534 -0.61 -34.00 -8.42
C LEU A 534 0.02 -33.25 -7.24
N ASN A 535 -0.75 -33.03 -6.17
CA ASN A 535 -0.21 -32.35 -4.99
C ASN A 535 0.79 -33.24 -4.23
N ALA A 536 0.57 -34.56 -4.18
CA ALA A 536 1.56 -35.50 -3.67
C ALA A 536 2.84 -35.46 -4.50
N PHE A 537 2.74 -35.42 -5.83
CA PHE A 537 3.91 -35.29 -6.71
C PHE A 537 4.63 -33.95 -6.52
N LEU A 538 3.90 -32.83 -6.48
CA LEU A 538 4.48 -31.51 -6.20
C LEU A 538 5.15 -31.45 -4.82
N SER A 539 4.64 -32.16 -3.82
CA SER A 539 5.24 -32.17 -2.49
C SER A 539 6.65 -32.76 -2.45
N LEU A 540 7.03 -33.58 -3.45
CA LEU A 540 8.36 -34.16 -3.56
C LEU A 540 9.40 -33.17 -4.10
N PHE A 541 9.00 -32.26 -4.99
CA PHE A 541 9.93 -31.40 -5.73
C PHE A 541 9.77 -29.90 -5.45
N HIS A 542 8.60 -29.45 -4.99
CA HIS A 542 8.32 -28.04 -4.74
C HIS A 542 8.64 -27.68 -3.27
N PRO A 543 9.63 -26.80 -3.01
CA PRO A 543 10.10 -26.46 -1.66
C PRO A 543 9.00 -26.00 -0.70
N GLY A 544 8.00 -25.26 -1.20
CA GLY A 544 6.93 -24.72 -0.35
C GLY A 544 6.06 -25.74 0.37
N TYR A 545 5.98 -26.99 -0.08
CA TYR A 545 5.25 -28.03 0.68
C TYR A 545 6.06 -28.58 1.86
N ILE A 546 7.37 -28.33 1.90
CA ILE A 546 8.27 -28.83 2.95
C ILE A 546 8.66 -27.69 3.90
N ILE A 547 8.83 -26.48 3.36
CA ILE A 547 9.32 -25.29 4.08
C ILE A 547 8.23 -24.60 4.89
N SER A 548 6.98 -24.63 4.42
CA SER A 548 5.90 -23.94 5.12
C SER A 548 5.60 -24.61 6.46
N SER A 549 5.70 -23.82 7.53
CA SER A 549 5.47 -24.26 8.92
C SER A 549 4.08 -24.88 9.12
N ASN A 550 3.10 -24.49 8.31
CA ASN A 550 1.77 -25.09 8.28
C ASN A 550 1.22 -25.16 6.86
N VAL A 551 1.55 -26.24 6.14
CA VAL A 551 1.04 -26.52 4.79
C VAL A 551 -0.49 -26.55 4.76
N MET A 552 -1.14 -27.04 5.82
CA MET A 552 -2.61 -27.08 5.91
C MET A 552 -3.24 -25.69 5.89
N MET A 553 -2.58 -24.67 6.48
CA MET A 553 -3.06 -23.28 6.42
C MET A 553 -2.98 -22.71 5.01
N ILE A 554 -1.95 -23.06 4.23
CA ILE A 554 -1.86 -22.67 2.82
C ILE A 554 -2.99 -23.32 2.02
N VAL A 555 -3.22 -24.61 2.23
CA VAL A 555 -4.33 -25.34 1.59
C VAL A 555 -5.67 -24.68 1.95
N LEU A 556 -5.92 -24.46 3.23
CA LEU A 556 -7.17 -23.88 3.73
C LEU A 556 -7.37 -22.45 3.20
N GLY A 557 -6.34 -21.61 3.26
CA GLY A 557 -6.38 -20.24 2.74
C GLY A 557 -6.65 -20.18 1.24
N THR A 558 -6.03 -21.06 0.45
CA THR A 558 -6.31 -21.17 -0.98
C THR A 558 -7.74 -21.65 -1.24
N CYS A 559 -8.24 -22.62 -0.47
CA CYS A 559 -9.64 -23.05 -0.58
C CYS A 559 -10.61 -21.89 -0.29
N VAL A 560 -10.39 -21.13 0.79
CA VAL A 560 -11.22 -19.96 1.13
C VAL A 560 -11.20 -18.94 -0.01
N LEU A 561 -10.01 -18.58 -0.52
CA LEU A 561 -9.89 -17.63 -1.63
C LEU A 561 -10.63 -18.11 -2.89
N LEU A 562 -10.58 -19.41 -3.20
CA LEU A 562 -11.31 -19.98 -4.33
C LEU A 562 -12.82 -19.98 -4.12
N PHE A 563 -13.29 -20.24 -2.90
CA PHE A 563 -14.71 -20.11 -2.56
C PHE A 563 -15.18 -18.66 -2.67
N ASP A 564 -14.35 -17.70 -2.27
CA ASP A 564 -14.65 -16.27 -2.42
C ASP A 564 -14.72 -15.86 -3.89
N LEU A 565 -13.77 -16.31 -4.72
CA LEU A 565 -13.82 -16.05 -6.17
C LEU A 565 -15.05 -16.69 -6.83
N LEU A 566 -15.41 -17.91 -6.43
CA LEU A 566 -16.62 -18.58 -6.91
C LEU A 566 -17.87 -17.81 -6.48
N PHE A 567 -17.92 -17.36 -5.23
CA PHE A 567 -19.02 -16.56 -4.70
C PHE A 567 -19.14 -15.23 -5.44
N ILE A 568 -18.03 -14.52 -5.66
CA ILE A 568 -17.99 -13.28 -6.46
C ILE A 568 -18.47 -13.55 -7.87
N PHE A 569 -18.03 -14.63 -8.51
CA PHE A 569 -18.47 -14.99 -9.86
C PHE A 569 -19.98 -15.27 -9.93
N ILE A 570 -20.53 -16.01 -8.97
CA ILE A 570 -21.97 -16.27 -8.85
C ILE A 570 -22.71 -14.96 -8.62
N ALA A 571 -22.26 -14.13 -7.68
CA ALA A 571 -22.86 -12.85 -7.36
C ALA A 571 -22.85 -11.89 -8.56
N LEU A 572 -21.74 -11.79 -9.30
CA LEU A 572 -21.64 -10.98 -10.52
C LEU A 572 -22.54 -11.51 -11.63
N ASN A 573 -22.70 -12.82 -11.77
CA ASN A 573 -23.62 -13.40 -12.75
C ASN A 573 -25.08 -13.15 -12.39
N GLU A 574 -25.44 -13.28 -11.11
CA GLU A 574 -26.78 -12.99 -10.61
C GLU A 574 -27.12 -11.50 -10.80
N LEU A 575 -26.19 -10.62 -10.42
CA LEU A 575 -26.30 -9.18 -10.64
C LEU A 575 -26.42 -8.83 -12.13
N ASN A 576 -25.66 -9.50 -13.01
CA ASN A 576 -25.83 -9.37 -14.46
C ASN A 576 -27.18 -9.91 -14.96
N SER A 577 -27.77 -10.91 -14.30
CA SER A 577 -29.11 -11.41 -14.61
C SER A 577 -30.18 -10.40 -14.21
N ILE A 578 -30.10 -9.89 -12.98
CA ILE A 578 -30.99 -8.85 -12.47
C ILE A 578 -30.94 -7.61 -13.36
N PHE A 579 -29.74 -7.14 -13.75
CA PHE A 579 -29.63 -6.02 -14.69
C PHE A 579 -30.23 -6.31 -16.06
N ARG A 580 -30.21 -7.58 -16.51
CA ARG A 580 -30.83 -7.99 -17.77
C ARG A 580 -32.36 -7.95 -17.65
N ASP A 581 -32.90 -8.42 -16.53
CA ASP A 581 -34.34 -8.43 -16.27
C ASP A 581 -34.88 -7.00 -16.11
N ILE A 582 -34.17 -6.14 -15.35
CA ILE A 582 -34.48 -4.70 -15.25
C ILE A 582 -34.46 -4.04 -16.63
N ARG A 583 -33.44 -4.34 -17.46
CA ARG A 583 -33.34 -3.80 -18.83
C ARG A 583 -34.49 -4.26 -19.72
N ARG A 584 -34.89 -5.54 -19.63
CA ARG A 584 -36.04 -6.10 -20.36
C ARG A 584 -37.35 -5.43 -19.95
N VAL A 585 -37.53 -5.13 -18.66
CA VAL A 585 -38.74 -4.46 -18.13
C VAL A 585 -38.79 -2.98 -18.51
N LEU A 586 -37.67 -2.25 -18.44
CA LEU A 586 -37.63 -0.80 -18.69
C LEU A 586 -37.60 -0.43 -20.18
N LEU A 587 -36.91 -1.21 -21.01
CA LEU A 587 -36.63 -0.86 -22.42
C LEU A 587 -37.21 -1.87 -23.42
N GLY A 588 -37.91 -2.91 -22.95
CA GLY A 588 -38.46 -3.98 -23.77
C GLY A 588 -37.41 -4.94 -24.36
N PRO A 589 -37.83 -5.99 -25.08
CA PRO A 589 -36.95 -7.01 -25.67
C PRO A 589 -36.07 -6.50 -26.84
N TYR A 590 -36.28 -5.27 -27.29
CA TYR A 590 -35.72 -4.68 -28.52
C TYR A 590 -34.20 -4.45 -28.51
N MET A 591 -33.56 -4.48 -27.33
CA MET A 591 -32.13 -4.25 -27.12
C MET A 591 -31.34 -5.51 -26.70
N GLU A 592 -31.93 -6.71 -26.82
CA GLU A 592 -31.17 -7.96 -26.66
C GLU A 592 -30.18 -8.14 -27.82
N THR A 593 -29.01 -7.52 -27.68
CA THR A 593 -27.82 -7.98 -28.37
C THR A 593 -27.46 -9.34 -27.79
N LEU A 594 -27.38 -10.36 -28.64
CA LEU A 594 -26.77 -11.66 -28.34
C LEU A 594 -25.41 -11.42 -27.68
N ARG A 595 -25.34 -11.45 -26.34
CA ARG A 595 -24.14 -11.08 -25.59
C ARG A 595 -23.18 -12.27 -25.54
N THR A 596 -21.92 -11.92 -25.72
CA THR A 596 -20.71 -12.71 -25.98
C THR A 596 -20.32 -13.77 -24.93
N SER A 597 -20.97 -13.82 -23.77
CA SER A 597 -20.60 -14.75 -22.69
C SER A 597 -21.06 -16.19 -22.96
N GLY A 598 -22.25 -16.38 -23.54
CA GLY A 598 -22.78 -17.72 -23.87
C GLY A 598 -21.98 -18.42 -24.99
N THR A 599 -21.44 -17.64 -25.93
CA THR A 599 -20.59 -18.17 -27.02
C THR A 599 -19.23 -18.65 -26.55
N MET A 600 -18.68 -18.05 -25.48
CA MET A 600 -17.40 -18.45 -24.90
C MET A 600 -17.50 -19.78 -24.15
N VAL A 601 -18.57 -19.98 -23.37
CA VAL A 601 -18.85 -21.26 -22.68
C VAL A 601 -19.08 -22.40 -23.67
N ALA A 602 -19.86 -22.13 -24.74
CA ALA A 602 -20.01 -23.08 -25.84
C ALA A 602 -18.67 -23.38 -26.53
N GLY A 603 -17.81 -22.36 -26.68
CA GLY A 603 -16.47 -22.46 -27.23
C GLY A 603 -15.54 -23.40 -26.45
N ILE A 604 -15.56 -23.31 -25.13
CA ILE A 604 -14.79 -24.20 -24.23
C ILE A 604 -15.25 -25.65 -24.39
N SER A 605 -16.57 -25.90 -24.36
CA SER A 605 -17.12 -27.26 -24.51
C SER A 605 -16.79 -27.89 -25.87
N LEU A 606 -16.90 -27.10 -26.95
CA LEU A 606 -16.51 -27.51 -28.31
C LEU A 606 -15.00 -27.74 -28.42
N GLY A 607 -14.18 -26.89 -27.80
CA GLY A 607 -12.72 -27.04 -27.73
C GLY A 607 -12.30 -28.35 -27.09
N ILE A 608 -12.87 -28.68 -25.91
CA ILE A 608 -12.59 -29.96 -25.21
C ILE A 608 -12.96 -31.17 -26.09
N ARG A 609 -14.10 -31.09 -26.80
CA ARG A 609 -14.55 -32.16 -27.71
C ARG A 609 -13.59 -32.35 -28.89
N ASN A 610 -13.06 -31.25 -29.44
CA ASN A 610 -12.08 -31.29 -30.53
C ASN A 610 -10.76 -31.93 -30.09
N ILE A 611 -10.27 -31.58 -28.89
CA ILE A 611 -9.07 -32.18 -28.30
C ILE A 611 -9.25 -33.71 -28.17
N ARG A 612 -10.40 -34.16 -27.65
CA ARG A 612 -10.69 -35.60 -27.50
C ARG A 612 -10.77 -36.35 -28.83
N ARG A 613 -11.25 -35.69 -29.89
CA ARG A 613 -11.38 -36.30 -31.23
C ARG A 613 -10.03 -36.50 -31.92
N ARG A 614 -9.02 -35.65 -31.65
CA ARG A 614 -7.73 -35.62 -32.36
C ARG A 614 -6.54 -35.86 -31.42
N LYS A 615 -6.54 -37.01 -30.74
CA LYS A 615 -5.62 -37.35 -29.64
C LYS A 615 -4.13 -37.16 -29.98
N LEU A 616 -3.64 -37.71 -31.09
CA LEU A 616 -2.20 -37.66 -31.44
C LEU A 616 -1.70 -36.22 -31.56
N ARG A 617 -2.43 -35.38 -32.30
CA ARG A 617 -2.08 -33.98 -32.51
C ARG A 617 -2.14 -33.18 -31.22
N SER A 618 -3.18 -33.38 -30.41
CA SER A 618 -3.28 -32.72 -29.11
C SER A 618 -2.13 -33.11 -28.18
N VAL A 619 -1.74 -34.39 -28.15
CA VAL A 619 -0.58 -34.84 -27.35
C VAL A 619 0.72 -34.18 -27.82
N LEU A 620 0.98 -34.12 -29.13
CA LEU A 620 2.17 -33.44 -29.66
C LEU A 620 2.19 -31.95 -29.32
N LEU A 621 1.04 -31.27 -29.43
CA LEU A 621 0.91 -29.86 -29.05
C LEU A 621 1.18 -29.66 -27.54
N LEU A 622 0.63 -30.54 -26.71
CA LEU A 622 0.84 -30.52 -25.26
C LEU A 622 2.32 -30.69 -24.92
N LEU A 623 3.00 -31.66 -25.55
CA LEU A 623 4.43 -31.91 -25.36
C LEU A 623 5.28 -30.72 -25.78
N SER A 624 4.98 -30.10 -26.93
CA SER A 624 5.69 -28.89 -27.36
C SER A 624 5.55 -27.76 -26.34
N PHE A 625 4.33 -27.51 -25.84
CA PHE A 625 4.09 -26.48 -24.81
C PHE A 625 4.78 -26.83 -23.49
N THR A 626 4.75 -28.11 -23.10
CA THR A 626 5.42 -28.63 -21.90
C THR A 626 6.92 -28.41 -21.98
N PHE A 627 7.58 -28.75 -23.09
CA PHE A 627 9.03 -28.56 -23.26
C PHE A 627 9.44 -27.09 -23.29
N VAL A 628 8.63 -26.24 -23.94
CA VAL A 628 8.84 -24.79 -23.91
C VAL A 628 8.82 -24.26 -22.48
N VAL A 629 7.77 -24.58 -21.72
CA VAL A 629 7.65 -24.08 -20.34
C VAL A 629 8.66 -24.74 -19.41
N MET A 630 9.02 -26.01 -19.63
CA MET A 630 10.09 -26.69 -18.91
C MET A 630 11.45 -26.00 -19.13
N ALA A 631 11.79 -25.67 -20.38
CA ALA A 631 13.00 -24.94 -20.70
C ALA A 631 12.99 -23.54 -20.08
N MET A 632 11.88 -22.81 -20.23
CA MET A 632 11.72 -21.51 -19.57
C MET A 632 11.91 -21.64 -18.05
N THR A 633 11.26 -22.59 -17.38
CA THR A 633 11.40 -22.83 -15.94
C THR A 633 12.84 -23.13 -15.53
N ALA A 634 13.59 -23.88 -16.34
CA ALA A 634 15.01 -24.16 -16.09
C ALA A 634 15.89 -22.91 -16.20
N PHE A 635 15.57 -21.97 -17.10
CA PHE A 635 16.34 -20.74 -17.35
C PHE A 635 15.85 -19.49 -16.60
N THR A 636 14.58 -19.43 -16.18
CA THR A 636 14.00 -18.31 -15.43
C THR A 636 14.34 -18.31 -13.95
N SER A 637 15.25 -19.20 -13.53
CA SER A 637 15.90 -19.16 -12.22
C SER A 637 16.95 -18.05 -12.12
N THR A 638 16.74 -16.91 -12.80
CA THR A 638 17.57 -15.72 -12.65
C THR A 638 17.20 -15.03 -11.35
N ALA A 639 18.15 -15.02 -10.44
CA ALA A 639 17.97 -14.47 -9.11
C ALA A 639 18.55 -13.04 -9.04
N VAL A 640 17.91 -12.17 -8.24
CA VAL A 640 18.41 -10.81 -8.02
C VAL A 640 19.73 -10.92 -7.24
N GLY A 641 20.81 -10.50 -7.87
CA GLY A 641 22.11 -10.41 -7.20
C GLY A 641 22.32 -9.02 -6.65
N ILE A 642 23.27 -8.89 -5.73
CA ILE A 642 23.75 -7.60 -5.27
C ILE A 642 25.18 -7.48 -5.74
N THR A 643 25.51 -6.38 -6.39
CA THR A 643 26.89 -6.05 -6.76
C THR A 643 27.17 -4.59 -6.41
N THR A 644 28.40 -4.35 -5.99
CA THR A 644 28.93 -3.00 -5.74
C THR A 644 29.58 -2.50 -7.02
N ILE A 645 29.21 -1.30 -7.44
CA ILE A 645 29.77 -0.66 -8.65
C ILE A 645 30.51 0.59 -8.21
N PRO A 646 31.84 0.65 -8.41
CA PRO A 646 32.60 1.87 -8.16
C PRO A 646 32.29 2.89 -9.25
N ILE A 647 31.79 4.05 -8.84
CA ILE A 647 31.53 5.19 -9.71
C ILE A 647 32.64 6.21 -9.48
N PRO A 648 33.54 6.45 -10.45
CA PRO A 648 34.65 7.37 -10.26
C PRO A 648 34.17 8.80 -10.06
N VAL A 649 34.78 9.50 -9.10
CA VAL A 649 34.56 10.92 -8.83
C VAL A 649 35.66 11.72 -9.53
N THR A 650 35.31 12.87 -10.12
CA THR A 650 36.29 13.76 -10.75
C THR A 650 37.18 14.39 -9.69
N VAL A 651 38.47 14.03 -9.69
CA VAL A 651 39.46 14.51 -8.73
C VAL A 651 39.98 15.88 -9.15
N LYS A 652 39.83 16.89 -8.28
CA LYS A 652 40.44 18.22 -8.37
C LYS A 652 41.72 18.30 -7.55
N GLU A 653 41.70 17.79 -6.32
CA GLU A 653 42.82 17.84 -5.37
C GLU A 653 42.95 16.53 -4.60
N LYS A 654 44.18 16.21 -4.18
CA LYS A 654 44.51 15.00 -3.40
C LYS A 654 44.02 15.17 -1.95
N ALA A 655 43.02 14.38 -1.57
CA ALA A 655 42.57 14.23 -0.20
C ALA A 655 43.39 13.14 0.55
N TYR A 656 42.88 12.62 1.66
CA TYR A 656 43.52 11.54 2.43
C TYR A 656 43.19 10.14 1.88
N THR A 657 44.04 9.16 2.18
CA THR A 657 43.79 7.75 1.81
C THR A 657 42.89 7.09 2.85
N GLY A 658 41.73 6.58 2.42
CA GLY A 658 40.75 5.97 3.31
C GLY A 658 39.33 5.98 2.76
N VAL A 659 38.36 6.04 3.68
CA VAL A 659 36.93 6.00 3.41
C VAL A 659 36.23 7.18 4.06
N LEU A 660 35.32 7.81 3.34
CA LEU A 660 34.47 8.90 3.81
C LEU A 660 33.02 8.42 3.88
N LEU A 661 32.44 8.53 5.07
CA LEU A 661 31.03 8.33 5.32
C LEU A 661 30.37 9.69 5.44
N LYS A 662 29.63 10.07 4.39
CA LYS A 662 28.87 11.31 4.34
C LYS A 662 27.53 11.00 3.69
N ARG A 663 26.44 11.30 4.39
CA ARG A 663 25.11 11.13 3.80
C ARG A 663 24.97 12.09 2.62
N PRO A 664 24.39 11.65 1.50
CA PRO A 664 24.08 12.57 0.42
C PRO A 664 23.08 13.61 0.92
N ILE A 665 23.19 14.84 0.42
CA ILE A 665 22.24 15.91 0.72
C ILE A 665 21.34 16.07 -0.51
N PRO A 666 20.20 15.33 -0.67
CA PRO A 666 19.23 15.73 -1.68
C PRO A 666 17.81 15.89 -1.15
N GLY A 667 17.23 17.06 -1.43
CA GLY A 667 16.00 17.08 -2.24
C GLY A 667 14.70 17.60 -1.61
N PRO A 668 13.74 17.97 -2.47
CA PRO A 668 12.57 18.79 -2.16
C PRO A 668 11.62 18.11 -1.16
N ARG A 669 11.06 18.92 -0.24
CA ARG A 669 10.16 18.59 0.90
C ARG A 669 10.78 18.66 2.31
N GLY A 670 11.98 19.20 2.47
CA GLY A 670 12.49 19.59 3.80
C GLY A 670 12.87 18.42 4.71
N SER A 671 13.38 17.31 4.15
CA SER A 671 13.96 16.23 4.97
C SER A 671 15.21 16.75 5.71
N PRO A 672 15.31 16.59 7.04
CA PRO A 672 16.47 17.03 7.82
C PRO A 672 17.76 16.34 7.39
N ILE A 673 18.89 17.01 7.57
CA ILE A 673 20.19 16.34 7.64
C ILE A 673 20.12 15.42 8.86
N LEU A 674 20.13 14.10 8.63
CA LEU A 674 20.10 13.12 9.70
C LEU A 674 21.54 12.80 10.10
N PRO A 675 21.96 13.06 11.35
CA PRO A 675 23.30 12.71 11.79
C PRO A 675 23.47 11.18 11.86
N LEU A 676 24.71 10.73 11.71
CA LEU A 676 25.11 9.34 11.89
C LEU A 676 25.14 8.98 13.37
N SER A 677 24.82 7.73 13.70
CA SER A 677 24.88 7.27 15.09
C SER A 677 26.30 7.29 15.66
N GLU A 678 26.46 7.80 16.89
CA GLU A 678 27.72 7.69 17.64
C GLU A 678 28.07 6.22 17.93
N GLN A 679 27.06 5.42 18.28
CA GLN A 679 27.23 3.97 18.46
C GLN A 679 27.72 3.29 17.18
N PHE A 680 27.27 3.76 16.01
CA PHE A 680 27.80 3.28 14.74
C PHE A 680 29.24 3.71 14.54
N MET A 681 29.59 4.97 14.82
CA MET A 681 30.97 5.49 14.75
C MET A 681 31.95 4.64 15.56
N LEU A 682 31.57 4.26 16.80
CA LEU A 682 32.36 3.33 17.64
C LEU A 682 32.45 1.93 17.02
N GLY A 683 31.37 1.46 16.39
CA GLY A 683 31.25 0.14 15.79
C GLY A 683 31.84 -0.01 14.37
N VAL A 684 32.24 1.08 13.69
CA VAL A 684 32.80 1.05 12.33
C VAL A 684 34.00 0.11 12.21
N ARG A 685 34.79 -0.05 13.27
CA ARG A 685 35.93 -0.99 13.31
C ARG A 685 35.52 -2.44 13.05
N GLY A 686 34.25 -2.78 13.28
CA GLY A 686 33.68 -4.10 13.04
C GLY A 686 33.50 -4.53 11.60
N PHE A 687 33.72 -3.63 10.64
CA PHE A 687 33.68 -3.94 9.20
C PHE A 687 35.04 -4.30 8.62
N ASP A 688 36.09 -4.23 9.44
CA ASP A 688 37.43 -4.69 9.11
C ASP A 688 37.66 -6.13 9.60
N PHE A 689 37.76 -7.05 8.65
CA PHE A 689 38.04 -8.46 8.91
C PHE A 689 39.53 -8.82 8.81
N LYS A 690 40.39 -7.87 8.40
CA LYS A 690 41.83 -8.08 8.20
C LYS A 690 42.71 -7.52 9.32
N GLY A 691 42.16 -6.64 10.17
CA GLY A 691 42.91 -6.03 11.27
C GLY A 691 43.78 -4.86 10.81
N LEU A 692 43.20 -3.99 9.97
CA LEU A 692 43.78 -2.75 9.46
C LEU A 692 43.94 -1.70 10.57
N ASP A 693 44.91 -0.81 10.38
CA ASP A 693 45.08 0.39 11.22
C ASP A 693 44.09 1.47 10.78
N LEU A 694 43.00 1.61 11.56
CA LEU A 694 41.89 2.52 11.29
C LEU A 694 41.91 3.70 12.26
N GLU A 695 42.05 4.91 11.71
CA GLU A 695 41.87 6.17 12.43
C GLU A 695 40.51 6.77 12.05
N ILE A 696 39.63 6.98 13.03
CA ILE A 696 38.25 7.41 12.83
C ILE A 696 38.11 8.85 13.36
N HIS A 697 37.70 9.76 12.48
CA HIS A 697 37.60 11.19 12.77
C HIS A 697 36.16 11.67 12.53
N PRO A 698 35.38 11.94 13.60
CA PRO A 698 34.04 12.49 13.47
C PRO A 698 34.07 14.00 13.17
N ARG A 699 33.11 14.43 12.36
CA ARG A 699 32.80 15.85 12.10
C ARG A 699 31.29 16.07 12.20
N ALA A 700 30.89 17.18 12.81
CA ALA A 700 29.48 17.57 12.90
C ALA A 700 29.26 19.02 12.48
N TRP A 701 28.04 19.30 12.01
CA TRP A 701 27.59 20.63 11.63
C TRP A 701 26.47 21.01 12.58
N ILE A 702 26.68 22.07 13.35
CA ILE A 702 25.71 22.57 14.33
C ILE A 702 25.11 23.85 13.76
N TYR A 703 23.80 23.89 13.62
CA TYR A 703 23.08 25.08 13.17
C TYR A 703 22.36 25.70 14.38
N PRO A 704 22.73 26.91 14.82
CA PRO A 704 22.05 27.61 15.93
C PRO A 704 20.55 27.80 15.67
N LEU A 705 19.74 27.82 16.74
CA LEU A 705 18.31 28.09 16.66
C LEU A 705 18.04 29.52 16.13
N GLY A 706 17.06 29.67 15.23
CA GLY A 706 16.70 30.96 14.63
C GLY A 706 17.44 31.22 13.30
N GLU A 707 17.64 32.49 12.94
CA GLU A 707 18.39 32.86 11.72
C GLU A 707 19.92 32.73 11.90
N GLY A 708 20.40 32.32 13.08
CA GLY A 708 21.83 32.17 13.42
C GLY A 708 22.16 32.75 14.79
N LEU A 709 23.40 32.53 15.24
CA LEU A 709 23.94 33.14 16.46
C LEU A 709 24.38 34.58 16.15
N ILE A 710 23.86 35.54 16.90
CA ILE A 710 24.25 36.95 16.79
C ILE A 710 25.31 37.26 17.85
N ILE A 711 26.47 37.75 17.43
CA ILE A 711 27.54 38.24 18.31
C ILE A 711 27.65 39.76 18.12
N GLY A 712 27.58 40.51 19.22
CA GLY A 712 27.46 41.97 19.19
C GLY A 712 26.13 42.42 18.56
N GLU A 713 26.15 43.50 17.78
CA GLU A 713 24.93 44.05 17.13
C GLU A 713 24.75 43.62 15.67
N LYS A 714 25.76 43.04 15.01
CA LYS A 714 25.78 42.88 13.54
C LYS A 714 26.38 41.58 12.99
N VAL A 715 27.09 40.78 13.79
CA VAL A 715 27.77 39.58 13.27
C VAL A 715 26.88 38.37 13.44
N GLN A 716 26.56 37.71 12.34
CA GLN A 716 25.67 36.55 12.32
C GLN A 716 26.45 35.29 11.91
N ILE A 717 26.55 34.34 12.84
CA ILE A 717 27.15 33.02 12.62
C ILE A 717 26.02 32.04 12.32
N LYS A 718 26.04 31.45 11.12
CA LYS A 718 24.98 30.54 10.67
C LYS A 718 25.25 29.08 11.04
N ALA A 719 26.51 28.69 11.24
CA ALA A 719 26.85 27.32 11.63
C ALA A 719 28.13 27.25 12.47
N LEU A 720 28.24 26.20 13.29
CA LEU A 720 29.49 25.77 13.92
C LEU A 720 29.95 24.47 13.24
N LEU A 721 31.21 24.43 12.84
CA LEU A 721 31.87 23.24 12.33
C LEU A 721 32.62 22.55 13.46
N ALA A 722 32.09 21.42 13.93
CA ALA A 722 32.71 20.64 14.99
C ALA A 722 33.68 19.61 14.41
N VAL A 723 34.96 19.67 14.79
CA VAL A 723 36.04 18.82 14.26
C VAL A 723 36.83 18.14 15.38
N SER A 724 37.31 16.93 15.10
CA SER A 724 38.20 16.22 16.01
C SER A 724 39.64 16.79 15.94
N PRO A 725 40.43 16.76 17.03
CA PRO A 725 41.80 17.26 17.03
C PRO A 725 42.71 16.62 15.95
N GLU A 726 42.44 15.37 15.58
CA GLU A 726 43.22 14.59 14.63
C GLU A 726 42.97 14.97 13.16
N GLU A 727 41.94 15.80 12.88
CA GLU A 727 41.70 16.41 11.56
C GLU A 727 42.78 17.45 11.16
N ARG A 728 43.78 17.68 12.03
CA ARG A 728 44.96 18.53 11.78
C ARG A 728 45.65 18.22 10.44
N GLU A 729 45.69 16.96 10.03
CA GLU A 729 46.32 16.56 8.75
C GLU A 729 45.50 16.97 7.52
N VAL A 730 44.18 17.07 7.66
CA VAL A 730 43.27 17.51 6.58
C VAL A 730 43.33 19.04 6.46
N PHE A 731 43.29 19.73 7.60
CA PHE A 731 43.35 21.18 7.66
C PHE A 731 44.76 21.77 7.68
N LYS A 732 45.83 20.95 7.58
CA LYS A 732 47.28 21.26 7.59
C LYS A 732 47.70 22.48 8.43
N ASP A 733 48.67 22.33 9.34
CA ASP A 733 49.10 23.46 10.19
C ASP A 733 49.50 24.74 9.46
N GLU A 734 50.00 24.61 8.23
CA GLU A 734 50.36 25.73 7.35
C GLU A 734 49.18 26.66 7.02
N TYR A 735 47.94 26.20 7.18
CA TYR A 735 46.73 26.99 6.95
C TYR A 735 46.33 27.84 8.16
N LEU A 736 46.91 27.60 9.34
CA LEU A 736 46.76 28.47 10.50
C LEU A 736 47.72 29.65 10.38
N VAL A 737 47.16 30.85 10.25
CA VAL A 737 47.93 32.11 10.19
C VAL A 737 48.56 32.41 11.55
N GLU A 738 47.77 32.23 12.61
CA GLU A 738 48.17 32.47 13.99
C GLU A 738 47.53 31.45 14.94
N GLY A 739 48.21 31.11 16.03
CA GLY A 739 47.71 30.21 17.08
C GLY A 739 48.10 28.74 16.88
N ARG A 740 47.29 27.81 17.42
CA ARG A 740 47.55 26.35 17.35
C ARG A 740 46.26 25.57 17.13
N TRP A 741 46.36 24.43 16.45
CA TRP A 741 45.25 23.48 16.28
C TRP A 741 44.77 22.91 17.63
N PHE A 742 43.57 22.33 17.65
CA PHE A 742 42.98 21.73 18.84
C PHE A 742 43.79 20.55 19.41
N VAL A 743 43.64 20.32 20.71
CA VAL A 743 44.16 19.18 21.48
C VAL A 743 42.97 18.57 22.26
N GLU A 744 43.05 17.31 22.67
CA GLU A 744 41.93 16.56 23.31
C GLU A 744 41.29 17.24 24.54
N ASP A 745 42.04 18.07 25.27
CA ASP A 745 41.54 18.79 26.46
C ASP A 745 40.84 20.11 26.14
N ASP A 746 40.78 20.50 24.87
CA ASP A 746 40.11 21.72 24.45
C ASP A 746 38.60 21.52 24.35
N ILE A 747 37.85 22.22 25.21
CA ILE A 747 36.39 22.22 25.21
C ILE A 747 35.88 23.60 24.78
N PHE A 748 36.04 24.64 25.60
CA PHE A 748 35.59 26.01 25.30
C PHE A 748 36.62 26.83 24.50
N LYS A 749 37.12 26.26 23.41
CA LYS A 749 38.07 26.95 22.51
C LYS A 749 37.53 26.97 21.08
N ILE A 750 37.84 28.02 20.34
CA ILE A 750 37.36 28.20 18.96
C ILE A 750 38.49 28.55 18.00
N ILE A 751 38.33 28.15 16.74
CA ILE A 751 39.15 28.63 15.62
C ILE A 751 38.22 29.42 14.69
N ILE A 752 38.67 30.60 14.28
CA ILE A 752 37.91 31.53 13.43
C ILE A 752 38.67 31.83 12.15
N SER A 753 37.96 32.22 11.10
CA SER A 753 38.58 32.61 9.83
C SER A 753 39.11 34.05 9.86
N GLU A 754 40.02 34.39 8.95
CA GLU A 754 40.56 35.76 8.83
C GLU A 754 39.46 36.80 8.53
N SER A 755 38.51 36.46 7.65
CA SER A 755 37.35 37.31 7.38
C SER A 755 36.50 37.52 8.63
N LEU A 756 36.26 36.45 9.40
CA LEU A 756 35.48 36.52 10.63
C LEU A 756 36.18 37.34 11.72
N ARG A 757 37.51 37.22 11.85
CA ARG A 757 38.31 38.06 12.75
C ARG A 757 38.08 39.54 12.48
N LYS A 758 38.22 39.98 11.23
CA LYS A 758 38.06 41.40 10.85
C LYS A 758 36.70 41.96 11.27
N VAL A 759 35.64 41.20 10.99
CA VAL A 759 34.26 41.60 11.27
C VAL A 759 33.94 41.58 12.77
N LEU A 760 34.43 40.57 13.52
CA LEU A 760 34.25 40.51 14.96
C LEU A 760 35.04 41.61 15.68
N SER A 761 36.27 41.92 15.24
CA SER A 761 37.07 43.01 15.84
C SER A 761 36.38 44.37 15.68
N GLU A 762 35.77 44.62 14.51
CA GLU A 762 34.98 45.84 14.27
C GLU A 762 33.72 45.88 15.15
N ALA A 763 33.00 44.75 15.26
CA ALA A 763 31.74 44.69 15.99
C ALA A 763 31.91 44.77 17.51
N LEU A 764 32.96 44.15 18.06
CA LEU A 764 33.27 44.15 19.49
C LEU A 764 34.13 45.35 19.92
N LYS A 765 34.66 46.13 18.97
CA LYS A 765 35.58 47.27 19.19
C LYS A 765 36.86 46.88 19.95
N GLU A 766 37.29 45.64 19.80
CA GLU A 766 38.50 45.06 20.39
C GLU A 766 39.25 44.25 19.33
N GLU A 767 40.57 44.24 19.35
CA GLU A 767 41.38 43.44 18.41
C GLU A 767 41.41 41.98 18.86
N ILE A 768 40.92 41.07 18.01
CA ILE A 768 40.82 39.65 18.33
C ILE A 768 42.08 38.91 17.89
N GLU A 769 42.88 38.52 18.87
CA GLU A 769 44.07 37.67 18.73
C GLU A 769 43.87 36.30 19.40
N PRO A 770 44.70 35.29 19.10
CA PRO A 770 44.71 34.04 19.86
C PRO A 770 44.91 34.30 21.36
N GLY A 771 43.95 33.86 22.18
CA GLY A 771 43.87 34.14 23.62
C GLY A 771 42.71 35.08 24.01
N SER A 772 42.13 35.78 23.05
CA SER A 772 40.95 36.65 23.26
C SER A 772 39.73 35.85 23.68
N ARG A 773 38.87 36.46 24.50
CA ARG A 773 37.65 35.84 25.02
C ARG A 773 36.42 36.34 24.27
N ILE A 774 35.63 35.41 23.74
CA ILE A 774 34.38 35.71 23.05
C ILE A 774 33.24 35.02 23.79
N THR A 775 32.21 35.78 24.14
CA THR A 775 31.03 35.21 24.82
C THR A 775 30.04 34.71 23.78
N ILE A 776 29.73 33.42 23.82
CA ILE A 776 28.72 32.76 22.97
C ILE A 776 27.73 32.05 23.91
N TRP A 777 26.43 32.30 23.76
CA TRP A 777 25.38 31.72 24.63
C TRP A 777 25.63 31.90 26.14
N ASN A 778 26.15 33.08 26.54
CA ASN A 778 26.49 33.40 27.92
C ASN A 778 27.62 32.51 28.51
N GLN A 779 28.40 31.86 27.65
CA GLN A 779 29.58 31.07 27.98
C GLN A 779 30.82 31.70 27.33
N GLU A 780 31.93 31.82 28.07
CA GLU A 780 33.19 32.36 27.55
C GLU A 780 33.95 31.29 26.74
N PHE A 781 34.30 31.62 25.49
CA PHE A 781 35.17 30.83 24.61
C PHE A 781 36.49 31.56 24.38
N ILE A 782 37.58 30.80 24.28
CA ILE A 782 38.92 31.34 23.99
C ILE A 782 39.26 31.09 22.53
N VAL A 783 39.64 32.14 21.80
CA VAL A 783 40.15 32.02 20.43
C VAL A 783 41.51 31.33 20.47
N LYS A 784 41.63 30.14 19.88
CA LYS A 784 42.86 29.34 19.89
C LYS A 784 43.74 29.58 18.66
N GLY A 785 43.11 29.87 17.53
CA GLY A 785 43.81 30.13 16.27
C GLY A 785 42.94 30.80 15.22
N ILE A 786 43.61 31.34 14.21
CA ILE A 786 43.03 32.02 13.06
C ILE A 786 43.45 31.28 11.80
N ILE A 787 42.49 30.87 10.97
CA ILE A 787 42.71 30.08 9.75
C ILE A 787 42.49 30.92 8.48
N MET A 788 43.28 30.67 7.43
CA MET A 788 43.17 31.34 6.13
C MET A 788 41.82 31.03 5.45
N ASP A 789 41.20 32.04 4.83
CA ASP A 789 39.92 31.87 4.12
C ASP A 789 40.10 30.95 2.89
N GLU A 790 41.21 31.06 2.16
CA GLU A 790 41.52 30.24 0.99
C GLU A 790 41.67 28.76 1.35
N ALA A 791 42.17 28.47 2.55
CA ALA A 791 42.30 27.09 3.04
C ALA A 791 40.94 26.48 3.35
N LEU A 792 40.01 27.25 3.91
CA LEU A 792 38.66 26.76 4.21
C LEU A 792 37.82 26.49 2.95
N ILE A 793 38.05 27.23 1.87
CA ILE A 793 37.36 27.05 0.59
C ILE A 793 38.10 26.03 -0.30
N GLY A 794 39.42 25.92 -0.17
CA GLY A 794 40.27 25.06 -1.01
C GLY A 794 40.34 23.60 -0.59
N VAL A 795 40.25 23.30 0.72
CA VAL A 795 40.35 21.91 1.20
C VAL A 795 39.09 21.12 0.86
N VAL A 796 39.24 20.12 0.01
CA VAL A 796 38.18 19.18 -0.39
C VAL A 796 38.31 17.82 0.29
N ASP A 797 37.17 17.14 0.47
CA ASP A 797 37.13 15.78 1.01
C ASP A 797 37.29 14.71 -0.10
N ILE A 798 37.18 13.42 0.26
CA ILE A 798 37.19 12.31 -0.71
C ILE A 798 36.07 12.46 -1.75
N ASP A 799 34.92 13.03 -1.39
CA ASP A 799 33.82 13.33 -2.32
C ASP A 799 34.10 14.51 -3.26
N GLN A 800 35.27 15.16 -3.12
CA GLN A 800 35.74 16.31 -3.88
C GLN A 800 34.85 17.56 -3.73
N LYS A 801 34.16 17.66 -2.60
CA LYS A 801 33.36 18.82 -2.18
C LYS A 801 33.99 19.50 -0.97
N ASP A 802 33.58 20.74 -0.73
CA ASP A 802 34.08 21.57 0.37
C ASP A 802 33.73 20.96 1.74
N ILE A 803 34.62 21.16 2.72
CA ILE A 803 34.45 20.66 4.09
C ILE A 803 33.49 21.53 4.93
N LEU A 804 33.26 22.77 4.49
CA LEU A 804 32.38 23.71 5.19
C LEU A 804 30.95 23.17 5.31
N PRO A 805 30.18 23.61 6.33
CA PRO A 805 28.78 23.22 6.46
C PRO A 805 27.95 23.65 5.26
N ALA A 806 27.02 22.81 4.83
CA ALA A 806 26.11 23.13 3.73
C ALA A 806 25.14 24.28 4.13
N SER A 807 24.85 25.16 3.18
CA SER A 807 23.76 26.12 3.26
C SER A 807 22.43 25.40 3.07
N LEU A 808 21.75 25.15 4.18
CA LEU A 808 20.45 24.47 4.21
C LEU A 808 19.39 25.23 3.42
N GLU A 809 19.42 26.57 3.47
CA GLU A 809 18.50 27.45 2.75
C GLU A 809 18.64 27.26 1.22
N GLU A 810 19.87 27.28 0.72
CA GLU A 810 20.13 27.12 -0.71
C GLU A 810 19.88 25.68 -1.19
N ALA A 811 20.27 24.69 -0.39
CA ALA A 811 20.00 23.28 -0.66
C ALA A 811 18.49 23.02 -0.81
N GLN A 812 17.66 23.70 -0.02
CA GLN A 812 16.20 23.58 -0.08
C GLN A 812 15.56 24.35 -1.23
N LEU A 813 16.01 25.58 -1.48
CA LEU A 813 15.41 26.45 -2.50
C LEU A 813 15.81 26.05 -3.92
N ARG A 814 17.06 25.65 -4.12
CA ARG A 814 17.64 25.38 -5.44
C ARG A 814 17.84 23.89 -5.72
N GLY A 815 17.77 23.04 -4.70
CA GLY A 815 18.07 21.61 -4.85
C GLY A 815 19.53 21.33 -5.20
N VAL A 816 20.42 22.31 -4.97
CA VAL A 816 21.86 22.22 -5.22
C VAL A 816 22.58 22.35 -3.89
N GLU A 817 23.53 21.45 -3.63
CA GLU A 817 24.42 21.58 -2.48
C GLU A 817 25.27 22.85 -2.62
N ALA A 818 25.02 23.82 -1.75
CA ALA A 818 25.85 25.02 -1.60
C ALA A 818 26.43 25.05 -0.18
N TYR A 819 27.55 25.73 0.01
CA TYR A 819 28.29 25.78 1.28
C TYR A 819 28.30 27.18 1.87
N LEU A 820 28.33 27.26 3.21
CA LEU A 820 28.38 28.55 3.90
C LEU A 820 29.77 29.20 3.73
N PRO A 821 29.84 30.53 3.58
CA PRO A 821 31.12 31.23 3.51
C PRO A 821 31.86 31.19 4.85
N PRO A 822 33.21 31.23 4.87
CA PRO A 822 34.02 31.22 6.10
C PRO A 822 33.58 32.22 7.17
N LEU A 823 33.18 33.44 6.77
CA LEU A 823 32.68 34.49 7.66
C LEU A 823 31.47 34.09 8.51
N GLN A 824 30.69 33.07 8.10
CA GLN A 824 29.47 32.65 8.79
C GLN A 824 29.67 31.37 9.62
N VAL A 825 30.91 30.89 9.74
CA VAL A 825 31.25 29.60 10.36
C VAL A 825 32.31 29.77 11.45
N ILE A 826 32.09 29.17 12.61
CA ILE A 826 33.11 29.03 13.67
C ILE A 826 33.48 27.56 13.80
N ILE A 827 34.77 27.26 13.94
CA ILE A 827 35.23 25.89 14.17
C ILE A 827 35.36 25.63 15.67
N VAL A 828 34.78 24.53 16.14
CA VAL A 828 34.78 24.11 17.54
C VAL A 828 35.31 22.67 17.68
N PRO A 829 35.85 22.28 18.84
CA PRO A 829 36.19 20.89 19.13
C PRO A 829 34.95 20.00 19.09
N TYR A 830 35.06 18.81 18.49
CA TYR A 830 33.97 17.83 18.46
C TYR A 830 33.53 17.40 19.86
N LYS A 831 34.46 17.32 20.81
CA LYS A 831 34.17 16.99 22.22
C LYS A 831 33.23 18.00 22.87
N PHE A 832 33.36 19.29 22.56
CA PHE A 832 32.43 20.32 23.03
C PHE A 832 31.02 20.13 22.45
N ALA A 833 30.92 19.85 21.14
CA ALA A 833 29.64 19.57 20.49
C ALA A 833 28.95 18.34 21.09
N MET A 834 29.73 17.29 21.38
CA MET A 834 29.24 16.05 21.97
C MET A 834 28.81 16.24 23.43
N GLU A 835 29.64 16.82 24.30
CA GLU A 835 29.36 16.92 25.75
C GLU A 835 28.26 17.95 26.09
N TYR A 836 28.19 19.08 25.37
CA TYR A 836 27.30 20.20 25.72
C TYR A 836 26.06 20.29 24.84
N PHE A 837 26.14 19.85 23.59
CA PHE A 837 25.01 19.88 22.64
C PHE A 837 24.47 18.49 22.32
N ASN A 838 25.11 17.42 22.80
CA ASN A 838 24.75 16.04 22.47
C ASN A 838 24.64 15.82 20.95
N VAL A 839 25.56 16.44 20.19
CA VAL A 839 25.53 16.43 18.71
C VAL A 839 26.21 15.19 18.17
N HIS A 840 25.49 14.48 17.31
CA HIS A 840 25.97 13.31 16.60
C HIS A 840 26.74 13.70 15.32
N PRO A 841 27.69 12.88 14.84
CA PRO A 841 28.50 13.23 13.67
C PRO A 841 27.69 13.18 12.37
N ASN A 842 27.83 14.19 11.50
CA ASN A 842 27.22 14.18 10.16
C ASN A 842 28.15 13.55 9.12
N VAL A 843 29.46 13.59 9.40
CA VAL A 843 30.52 13.09 8.53
C VAL A 843 31.50 12.29 9.38
N ILE A 844 31.93 11.13 8.89
CA ILE A 844 32.98 10.32 9.51
C ILE A 844 34.07 10.09 8.47
N SER A 845 35.25 10.64 8.72
CA SER A 845 36.49 10.38 7.97
C SER A 845 37.15 9.16 8.56
N ILE A 846 37.49 8.16 7.75
CA ILE A 846 38.21 6.96 8.18
C ILE A 846 39.51 6.91 7.39
N LYS A 847 40.65 7.17 8.04
CA LYS A 847 41.95 6.99 7.41
C LYS A 847 42.38 5.54 7.57
N ILE A 848 42.93 4.99 6.49
CA ILE A 848 43.32 3.58 6.42
C ILE A 848 44.74 3.49 5.91
N ARG A 849 45.60 2.81 6.67
CA ARG A 849 46.93 2.40 6.20
C ARG A 849 46.85 0.97 5.69
N GLY A 850 46.70 0.80 4.37
CA GLY A 850 46.55 -0.50 3.71
C GLY A 850 46.73 -0.43 2.20
N THR A 851 46.58 -1.55 1.49
CA THR A 851 46.63 -1.56 0.03
C THR A 851 45.31 -1.06 -0.57
N PRO A 852 45.29 -0.65 -1.86
CA PRO A 852 44.05 -0.30 -2.56
C PRO A 852 42.96 -1.38 -2.46
N GLU A 853 43.35 -2.66 -2.50
CA GLU A 853 42.44 -3.80 -2.38
C GLU A 853 41.82 -3.87 -0.97
N ASP A 854 42.60 -3.61 0.07
CA ASP A 854 42.11 -3.58 1.45
C ASP A 854 41.10 -2.46 1.66
N ILE A 855 41.36 -1.27 1.10
CA ILE A 855 40.45 -0.12 1.16
C ILE A 855 39.16 -0.43 0.40
N TYR A 856 39.25 -1.05 -0.78
CA TYR A 856 38.08 -1.46 -1.56
C TYR A 856 37.23 -2.48 -0.81
N GLU A 857 37.83 -3.52 -0.22
CA GLU A 857 37.11 -4.56 0.52
C GLU A 857 36.41 -4.00 1.77
N PHE A 858 37.11 -3.13 2.53
CA PHE A 858 36.50 -2.44 3.67
C PHE A 858 35.34 -1.54 3.23
N SER A 859 35.51 -0.81 2.11
CA SER A 859 34.45 0.01 1.51
C SER A 859 33.27 -0.83 1.03
N GLU A 860 33.52 -2.02 0.49
CA GLU A 860 32.49 -2.97 0.06
C GLU A 860 31.68 -3.49 1.24
N ASN A 861 32.33 -3.89 2.33
CA ASN A 861 31.66 -4.30 3.57
C ASN A 861 30.75 -3.19 4.11
N LEU A 862 31.25 -1.95 4.12
CA LEU A 862 30.47 -0.78 4.52
C LEU A 862 29.32 -0.51 3.54
N ALA A 863 29.56 -0.55 2.23
CA ALA A 863 28.52 -0.34 1.24
C ALA A 863 27.39 -1.36 1.43
N LEU A 864 27.69 -2.66 1.55
CA LEU A 864 26.69 -3.71 1.77
C LEU A 864 25.86 -3.55 3.06
N ALA A 865 26.41 -2.86 4.06
CA ALA A 865 25.79 -2.63 5.35
C ALA A 865 24.95 -1.33 5.39
N LEU A 866 25.50 -0.24 4.85
CA LEU A 866 24.97 1.13 4.96
C LEU A 866 23.73 1.34 4.06
N PRO A 867 22.82 2.26 4.45
CA PRO A 867 21.70 2.69 3.61
C PRO A 867 22.08 3.77 2.57
N PHE A 868 23.33 4.23 2.57
CA PHE A 868 23.88 5.22 1.64
C PHE A 868 25.25 4.78 1.14
N ASP A 869 25.69 5.36 0.01
CA ASP A 869 26.95 4.98 -0.63
C ASP A 869 28.16 5.58 0.12
N PRO A 870 29.14 4.78 0.57
CA PRO A 870 30.41 5.30 1.05
C PRO A 870 31.29 5.79 -0.11
N TYR A 871 32.18 6.72 0.19
CA TYR A 871 33.22 7.19 -0.74
C TYR A 871 34.56 6.64 -0.28
N TYR A 872 35.44 6.28 -1.21
CA TYR A 872 36.78 5.84 -0.87
C TYR A 872 37.81 6.44 -1.83
N GLY A 873 39.01 6.67 -1.31
CA GLY A 873 40.08 7.29 -2.05
C GLY A 873 41.46 6.80 -1.65
N PHE A 874 42.34 6.70 -2.63
CA PHE A 874 43.70 6.18 -2.47
C PHE A 874 44.62 6.67 -3.60
N SER A 875 45.92 6.72 -3.33
CA SER A 875 46.94 7.02 -4.33
C SER A 875 47.48 5.74 -4.97
N VAL A 876 47.52 5.69 -6.30
CA VAL A 876 48.11 4.60 -7.08
C VAL A 876 49.31 5.12 -7.85
N LYS A 877 50.43 4.38 -7.83
CA LYS A 877 51.54 4.64 -8.73
C LYS A 877 51.23 4.08 -10.11
N THR A 878 51.24 4.96 -11.11
CA THR A 878 51.09 4.57 -12.51
C THR A 878 52.32 3.80 -13.00
N ALA A 879 52.21 3.14 -14.15
CA ALA A 879 53.33 2.46 -14.80
C ALA A 879 54.53 3.38 -15.11
N TYR A 880 54.31 4.71 -15.15
CA TYR A 880 55.33 5.73 -15.37
C TYR A 880 55.93 6.29 -14.06
N GLY A 881 55.53 5.77 -12.90
CA GLY A 881 56.02 6.20 -11.59
C GLY A 881 55.32 7.43 -11.00
N GLU A 882 54.36 8.03 -11.72
CA GLU A 882 53.55 9.15 -11.23
C GLU A 882 52.47 8.63 -10.26
N GLU A 883 52.31 9.28 -9.09
CA GLU A 883 51.21 9.00 -8.17
C GLU A 883 49.93 9.71 -8.61
N VAL A 884 48.90 8.95 -8.95
CA VAL A 884 47.56 9.45 -9.28
C VAL A 884 46.61 9.12 -8.13
N TYR A 885 45.92 10.13 -7.62
CA TYR A 885 44.87 9.94 -6.63
C TYR A 885 43.56 9.54 -7.32
N MET A 886 42.95 8.45 -6.88
CA MET A 886 41.66 7.98 -7.35
C MET A 886 40.65 8.13 -6.21
N SER A 887 39.47 8.68 -6.53
CA SER A 887 38.32 8.70 -5.64
C SER A 887 37.12 8.08 -6.36
N SER A 888 36.35 7.27 -5.65
CA SER A 888 35.14 6.62 -6.17
C SER A 888 34.05 6.55 -5.11
N ARG A 889 32.81 6.70 -5.56
CA ARG A 889 31.63 6.39 -4.75
C ARG A 889 31.25 4.94 -5.00
N LEU A 890 31.10 4.15 -3.95
CA LEU A 890 30.74 2.75 -4.08
C LEU A 890 29.23 2.57 -3.97
N ALA A 891 28.57 2.45 -5.11
CA ALA A 891 27.11 2.31 -5.16
C ALA A 891 26.70 0.85 -5.13
N ILE A 892 25.74 0.50 -4.27
CA ILE A 892 25.07 -0.80 -4.37
C ILE A 892 24.05 -0.73 -5.49
N ARG A 893 24.07 -1.71 -6.39
CA ARG A 893 22.94 -1.92 -7.29
C ARG A 893 22.34 -3.30 -7.06
N GLU A 894 21.05 -3.32 -6.76
CA GLU A 894 20.18 -4.47 -7.00
C GLU A 894 19.96 -4.58 -8.50
N LEU A 895 21.02 -4.95 -9.22
CA LEU A 895 20.86 -5.43 -10.57
C LEU A 895 20.22 -6.80 -10.43
N TYR A 896 19.13 -7.03 -11.18
CA TYR A 896 18.95 -8.38 -11.68
C TYR A 896 20.29 -8.71 -12.32
N VAL A 897 21.04 -9.64 -11.72
CA VAL A 897 22.27 -10.11 -12.34
C VAL A 897 21.76 -10.93 -13.50
N ILE A 898 21.49 -10.21 -14.59
CA ILE A 898 21.16 -10.69 -15.91
C ILE A 898 22.51 -11.12 -16.51
N GLY A 899 23.24 -11.98 -15.79
CA GLY A 899 24.08 -12.95 -16.48
C GLY A 899 23.11 -13.81 -17.25
N GLY A 900 22.86 -13.47 -18.52
CA GLY A 900 21.97 -14.25 -19.37
C GLY A 900 20.57 -13.68 -19.65
N GLY A 901 20.41 -12.39 -19.93
CA GLY A 901 19.12 -11.86 -20.44
C GLY A 901 18.77 -12.49 -21.79
N GLU A 902 19.80 -12.80 -22.55
CA GLU A 902 19.78 -13.70 -23.70
C GLU A 902 19.17 -15.08 -23.36
N ASN A 903 19.39 -15.63 -22.16
CA ASN A 903 18.84 -16.92 -21.73
C ASN A 903 17.33 -16.91 -21.47
N ILE A 904 16.69 -15.74 -21.38
CA ILE A 904 15.22 -15.62 -21.29
C ILE A 904 14.64 -15.15 -22.62
N VAL A 905 15.24 -14.11 -23.22
CA VAL A 905 14.75 -13.50 -24.45
C VAL A 905 14.83 -14.48 -25.61
N ILE A 906 15.94 -15.23 -25.76
CA ILE A 906 16.11 -16.18 -26.87
C ILE A 906 15.10 -17.34 -26.76
N PRO A 907 14.96 -18.07 -25.63
CA PRO A 907 13.95 -19.11 -25.52
C PRO A 907 12.53 -18.58 -25.66
N LEU A 908 12.21 -17.39 -25.16
CA LEU A 908 10.89 -16.78 -25.32
C LEU A 908 10.56 -16.52 -26.80
N ILE A 909 11.51 -15.98 -27.58
CA ILE A 909 11.33 -15.74 -29.02
C ILE A 909 11.16 -17.06 -29.77
N ILE A 910 12.04 -18.04 -29.54
CA ILE A 910 11.96 -19.36 -30.19
C ILE A 910 10.63 -20.03 -29.87
N SER A 911 10.20 -19.96 -28.61
CA SER A 911 8.92 -20.47 -28.14
C SER A 911 7.76 -19.79 -28.85
N SER A 912 7.74 -18.46 -28.91
CA SER A 912 6.70 -17.68 -29.59
C SER A 912 6.57 -18.04 -31.08
N LEU A 913 7.70 -18.20 -31.77
CA LEU A 913 7.73 -18.60 -33.18
C LEU A 913 7.24 -20.04 -33.38
N THR A 914 7.64 -20.95 -32.48
CA THR A 914 7.19 -22.34 -32.49
C THR A 914 5.67 -22.44 -32.27
N LEU A 915 5.15 -21.69 -31.29
CA LEU A 915 3.71 -21.58 -31.03
C LEU A 915 2.95 -21.04 -32.25
N LEU A 916 3.46 -19.99 -32.89
CA LEU A 916 2.86 -19.41 -34.08
C LEU A 916 2.86 -20.39 -35.27
N SER A 917 3.96 -21.12 -35.48
CA SER A 917 4.07 -22.13 -36.53
C SER A 917 3.07 -23.27 -36.35
N VAL A 918 2.99 -23.83 -35.13
CA VAL A 918 2.08 -24.92 -34.82
C VAL A 918 0.62 -24.47 -34.96
N THR A 919 0.27 -23.28 -34.45
CA THR A 919 -1.10 -22.75 -34.55
C THR A 919 -1.50 -22.39 -35.98
N LEU A 920 -0.57 -21.92 -36.84
CA LEU A 920 -0.82 -21.75 -38.27
C LEU A 920 -1.17 -23.08 -38.94
N GLY A 921 -0.36 -24.13 -38.74
CA GLY A 921 -0.65 -25.47 -39.27
C GLY A 921 -2.02 -25.96 -38.80
N MET A 922 -2.36 -25.69 -37.54
CA MET A 922 -3.65 -26.05 -36.97
C MET A 922 -4.85 -25.43 -37.69
N VAL A 923 -4.71 -24.19 -38.16
CA VAL A 923 -5.74 -23.44 -38.86
C VAL A 923 -5.90 -23.91 -40.31
N TYR A 924 -4.79 -24.10 -41.02
CA TYR A 924 -4.80 -24.50 -42.43
C TYR A 924 -5.49 -25.84 -42.65
N GLU A 925 -5.23 -26.81 -41.78
CA GLU A 925 -5.89 -28.13 -41.82
C GLU A 925 -7.42 -28.07 -41.59
N ARG A 926 -7.92 -26.98 -40.99
CA ARG A 926 -9.32 -26.85 -40.57
C ARG A 926 -10.12 -25.82 -41.37
N ILE A 927 -9.57 -25.29 -42.46
CA ILE A 927 -10.27 -24.33 -43.33
C ILE A 927 -11.64 -24.87 -43.80
N ARG A 928 -11.72 -26.15 -44.15
CA ARG A 928 -12.99 -26.80 -44.56
C ARG A 928 -14.02 -26.87 -43.42
N GLU A 929 -13.59 -27.19 -42.20
CA GLU A 929 -14.48 -27.26 -41.03
C GLU A 929 -14.97 -25.86 -40.61
N ILE A 930 -14.08 -24.86 -40.63
CA ILE A 930 -14.43 -23.44 -40.47
C ILE A 930 -15.48 -23.06 -41.52
N GLY A 931 -15.37 -23.61 -42.74
CA GLY A 931 -16.32 -23.45 -43.86
C GLY A 931 -17.71 -23.87 -43.49
N ILE A 932 -17.82 -25.10 -42.99
CA ILE A 932 -19.09 -25.71 -42.59
C ILE A 932 -19.71 -24.91 -41.43
N LEU A 933 -18.94 -24.52 -40.41
CA LEU A 933 -19.43 -23.74 -39.27
C LEU A 933 -19.94 -22.34 -39.69
N SER A 934 -19.24 -21.69 -40.62
CA SER A 934 -19.63 -20.42 -41.21
C SER A 934 -20.92 -20.55 -42.04
N SER A 935 -21.06 -21.63 -42.82
CA SER A 935 -22.28 -21.96 -43.57
C SER A 935 -23.48 -22.25 -42.67
N LEU A 936 -23.25 -22.82 -41.48
CA LEU A 936 -24.27 -23.04 -40.44
C LEU A 936 -24.65 -21.76 -39.68
N GLY A 937 -24.04 -20.62 -40.01
CA GLY A 937 -24.39 -19.31 -39.43
C GLY A 937 -23.61 -18.91 -38.19
N ILE A 938 -22.55 -19.64 -37.81
CA ILE A 938 -21.69 -19.25 -36.68
C ILE A 938 -20.87 -18.01 -37.06
N SER A 939 -20.85 -17.02 -36.18
CA SER A 939 -20.12 -15.77 -36.44
C SER A 939 -18.60 -16.00 -36.52
N PRO A 940 -17.86 -15.28 -37.39
CA PRO A 940 -16.40 -15.40 -37.50
C PRO A 940 -15.66 -15.19 -36.17
N SER A 941 -16.19 -14.31 -35.31
CA SER A 941 -15.70 -14.11 -33.93
C SER A 941 -15.91 -15.33 -33.06
N SER A 942 -17.09 -15.97 -33.09
CA SER A 942 -17.35 -17.18 -32.30
C SER A 942 -16.51 -18.36 -32.77
N ILE A 943 -16.22 -18.47 -34.07
CA ILE A 943 -15.31 -19.49 -34.59
C ILE A 943 -13.89 -19.27 -34.07
N ARG A 944 -13.40 -18.02 -34.08
CA ARG A 944 -12.12 -17.65 -33.47
C ARG A 944 -12.10 -18.04 -31.99
N ASP A 945 -13.15 -17.74 -31.23
CA ASP A 945 -13.21 -17.99 -29.79
C ASP A 945 -13.17 -19.50 -29.45
N ILE A 946 -13.79 -20.38 -30.27
CA ILE A 946 -13.70 -21.85 -30.13
C ILE A 946 -12.24 -22.31 -30.21
N PHE A 947 -11.49 -21.85 -31.21
CA PHE A 947 -10.11 -22.32 -31.41
C PHE A 947 -9.09 -21.64 -30.49
N ILE A 948 -9.28 -20.37 -30.13
CA ILE A 948 -8.50 -19.74 -29.05
C ILE A 948 -8.69 -20.53 -27.76
N SER A 949 -9.92 -20.94 -27.43
CA SER A 949 -10.19 -21.76 -26.25
C SER A 949 -9.45 -23.10 -26.29
N GLU A 950 -9.41 -23.77 -27.45
CA GLU A 950 -8.64 -25.02 -27.63
C GLU A 950 -7.14 -24.82 -27.35
N VAL A 951 -6.53 -23.77 -27.88
CA VAL A 951 -5.10 -23.49 -27.64
C VAL A 951 -4.87 -23.07 -26.19
N MET A 952 -5.75 -22.25 -25.61
CA MET A 952 -5.63 -21.82 -24.22
C MET A 952 -5.71 -22.98 -23.23
N ILE A 953 -6.63 -23.93 -23.44
CA ILE A 953 -6.70 -25.15 -22.61
C ILE A 953 -5.40 -25.94 -22.70
N MET A 954 -4.86 -26.12 -23.92
CA MET A 954 -3.62 -26.85 -24.12
C MET A 954 -2.41 -26.11 -23.55
N ALA A 955 -2.35 -24.78 -23.70
CA ALA A 955 -1.30 -23.93 -23.16
C ALA A 955 -1.34 -23.94 -21.62
N PHE A 956 -2.52 -23.90 -21.03
CA PHE A 956 -2.70 -24.04 -19.59
C PHE A 956 -2.20 -25.38 -19.07
N LEU A 957 -2.65 -26.49 -19.66
CA LEU A 957 -2.20 -27.84 -19.27
C LEU A 957 -0.69 -28.02 -19.49
N GLY A 958 -0.17 -27.58 -20.64
CA GLY A 958 1.24 -27.65 -20.97
C GLY A 958 2.11 -26.78 -20.07
N SER A 959 1.60 -25.64 -19.61
CA SER A 959 2.32 -24.76 -18.69
C SER A 959 2.45 -25.36 -17.29
N TYR A 960 1.37 -25.96 -16.78
CA TYR A 960 1.41 -26.66 -15.50
C TYR A 960 2.33 -27.89 -15.56
N LEU A 961 2.19 -28.72 -16.61
CA LEU A 961 3.07 -29.87 -16.82
C LEU A 961 4.53 -29.44 -17.02
N GLY A 962 4.77 -28.39 -17.81
CA GLY A 962 6.11 -27.88 -18.08
C GLY A 962 6.79 -27.37 -16.82
N TYR A 963 6.07 -26.67 -15.96
CA TYR A 963 6.55 -26.28 -14.63
C TYR A 963 6.88 -27.53 -13.79
N THR A 964 5.96 -28.49 -13.68
CA THR A 964 6.21 -29.72 -12.90
C THR A 964 7.40 -30.52 -13.44
N ALA A 965 7.59 -30.59 -14.76
CA ALA A 965 8.74 -31.25 -15.38
C ALA A 965 10.04 -30.48 -15.15
N GLY A 966 10.00 -29.14 -15.25
CA GLY A 966 11.17 -28.28 -15.03
C GLY A 966 11.66 -28.31 -13.58
N THR A 967 10.73 -28.21 -12.63
CA THR A 967 11.02 -28.36 -11.19
C THR A 967 11.58 -29.75 -10.87
N SER A 968 11.01 -30.81 -11.46
CA SER A 968 11.52 -32.19 -11.31
C SER A 968 12.94 -32.33 -11.87
N LEU A 969 13.22 -31.75 -13.03
CA LEU A 969 14.55 -31.78 -13.65
C LEU A 969 15.59 -31.08 -12.78
N ILE A 970 15.29 -29.87 -12.27
CA ILE A 970 16.17 -29.15 -11.35
C ILE A 970 16.38 -29.96 -10.07
N GLY A 971 15.32 -30.53 -9.50
CA GLY A 971 15.39 -31.38 -8.31
C GLY A 971 16.29 -32.60 -8.50
N LEU A 972 16.21 -33.27 -9.65
CA LEU A 972 17.10 -34.38 -9.99
C LEU A 972 18.55 -33.91 -10.13
N LEU A 973 18.81 -32.84 -10.89
CA LEU A 973 20.16 -32.28 -11.05
C LEU A 973 20.79 -31.88 -9.72
N TRP A 974 19.99 -31.30 -8.81
CA TRP A 974 20.42 -30.96 -7.46
C TRP A 974 20.77 -32.19 -6.64
N THR A 975 19.91 -33.20 -6.63
CA THR A 975 20.10 -34.44 -5.85
C THR A 975 21.35 -35.20 -6.30
N PHE A 976 21.67 -35.19 -7.59
CA PHE A 976 22.89 -35.80 -8.13
C PHE A 976 24.13 -34.91 -8.09
N GLY A 977 24.03 -33.66 -7.58
CA GLY A 977 25.16 -32.72 -7.54
C GLY A 977 25.65 -32.28 -8.92
N LEU A 978 24.83 -32.43 -9.96
CA LEU A 978 25.13 -32.09 -11.36
C LEU A 978 24.68 -30.66 -11.72
N TYR A 979 24.11 -29.93 -10.77
CA TYR A 979 23.68 -28.55 -11.00
C TYR A 979 24.90 -27.61 -11.13
N PRO A 980 24.94 -26.71 -12.14
CA PRO A 980 26.12 -25.87 -12.38
C PRO A 980 26.49 -24.97 -11.19
N LYS A 981 27.77 -24.98 -10.81
CA LYS A 981 28.31 -24.07 -9.78
C LYS A 981 28.20 -22.62 -10.28
N GLY A 982 27.55 -21.76 -9.51
CA GLY A 982 27.31 -20.36 -9.86
C GLY A 982 25.89 -20.05 -10.35
N LEU A 983 25.05 -21.06 -10.60
CA LEU A 983 23.61 -20.90 -10.77
C LEU A 983 22.92 -21.19 -9.43
N TYR A 984 21.92 -20.38 -9.07
CA TYR A 984 21.11 -20.58 -7.87
C TYR A 984 19.70 -21.00 -8.28
N PRO A 985 19.26 -22.23 -7.95
CA PRO A 985 17.90 -22.65 -8.23
C PRO A 985 16.92 -21.85 -7.36
N ASN A 986 15.95 -21.18 -7.98
CA ASN A 986 14.85 -20.48 -7.33
C ASN A 986 13.52 -20.95 -7.94
N ILE A 987 13.20 -22.21 -7.65
CA ILE A 987 12.03 -22.92 -8.17
C ILE A 987 10.71 -22.32 -7.67
N SER A 988 10.75 -21.73 -6.47
CA SER A 988 9.59 -21.17 -5.76
C SER A 988 9.51 -19.64 -5.86
N SER A 989 10.11 -19.06 -6.90
CA SER A 989 10.04 -17.63 -7.19
C SER A 989 8.69 -17.21 -7.78
N THR A 990 8.20 -16.03 -7.40
CA THR A 990 7.06 -15.38 -8.07
C THR A 990 7.33 -15.11 -9.55
N ALA A 991 8.60 -15.02 -9.96
CA ALA A 991 9.00 -14.92 -11.37
C ALA A 991 8.51 -16.11 -12.21
N MET A 992 8.37 -17.30 -11.62
CA MET A 992 7.83 -18.49 -12.30
C MET A 992 6.36 -18.29 -12.67
N VAL A 993 5.57 -17.69 -11.78
CA VAL A 993 4.15 -17.38 -12.04
C VAL A 993 4.03 -16.34 -13.15
N VAL A 994 4.87 -15.30 -13.12
CA VAL A 994 4.93 -14.28 -14.19
C VAL A 994 5.33 -14.91 -15.52
N THR A 995 6.32 -15.79 -15.53
CA THR A 995 6.78 -16.52 -16.72
C THR A 995 5.68 -17.38 -17.31
N MET A 996 4.94 -18.12 -16.45
CA MET A 996 3.81 -18.94 -16.87
C MET A 996 2.67 -18.07 -17.44
N GLY A 997 2.36 -16.94 -16.80
CA GLY A 997 1.39 -15.96 -17.29
C GLY A 997 1.79 -15.36 -18.64
N MET A 998 3.07 -15.00 -18.80
CA MET A 998 3.63 -14.52 -20.07
C MET A 998 3.55 -15.58 -21.16
N PHE A 999 3.84 -16.85 -20.85
CA PHE A 999 3.66 -17.95 -21.80
C PHE A 999 2.21 -18.09 -22.25
N LEU A 1000 1.24 -18.05 -21.33
CA LEU A 1000 -0.19 -18.08 -21.66
C LEU A 1000 -0.60 -16.88 -22.53
N LEU A 1001 -0.07 -15.69 -22.23
CA LEU A 1001 -0.31 -14.49 -23.02
C LEU A 1001 0.25 -14.63 -24.43
N VAL A 1002 1.51 -15.09 -24.57
CA VAL A 1002 2.16 -15.33 -25.86
C VAL A 1002 1.41 -16.40 -26.66
N ALA A 1003 0.99 -17.49 -26.01
CA ALA A 1003 0.17 -18.52 -26.64
C ALA A 1003 -1.15 -17.94 -27.16
N ALA A 1004 -1.84 -17.13 -26.36
CA ALA A 1004 -3.05 -16.43 -26.79
C ALA A 1004 -2.76 -15.52 -28.01
N LEU A 1005 -1.75 -14.64 -27.91
CA LEU A 1005 -1.39 -13.69 -28.97
C LEU A 1005 -0.98 -14.39 -30.28
N SER A 1006 -0.24 -15.51 -30.18
CA SER A 1006 0.22 -16.29 -31.35
C SER A 1006 -0.93 -16.82 -32.19
N THR A 1007 -2.09 -17.07 -31.56
CA THR A 1007 -3.28 -17.60 -32.24
C THR A 1007 -4.13 -16.53 -32.90
N ILE A 1008 -4.02 -15.27 -32.47
CA ILE A 1008 -4.86 -14.18 -32.97
C ILE A 1008 -4.65 -13.96 -34.47
N TYR A 1009 -3.41 -13.93 -34.93
CA TYR A 1009 -3.10 -13.69 -36.35
C TYR A 1009 -3.62 -14.81 -37.27
N PRO A 1010 -3.29 -16.10 -37.04
CA PRO A 1010 -3.79 -17.21 -37.87
C PRO A 1010 -5.32 -17.26 -37.93
N PHE A 1011 -6.00 -17.11 -36.79
CA PHE A 1011 -7.47 -17.20 -36.74
C PHE A 1011 -8.17 -15.97 -37.31
N ASN A 1012 -7.61 -14.77 -37.17
CA ASN A 1012 -8.15 -13.59 -37.85
C ASN A 1012 -8.05 -13.74 -39.38
N LYS A 1013 -6.97 -14.34 -39.89
CA LYS A 1013 -6.82 -14.59 -41.33
C LYS A 1013 -7.80 -15.65 -41.83
N ALA A 1014 -7.96 -16.77 -41.11
CA ALA A 1014 -8.87 -17.85 -41.51
C ALA A 1014 -10.35 -17.54 -41.35
N SER A 1015 -10.74 -16.80 -40.30
CA SER A 1015 -12.13 -16.38 -40.13
C SER A 1015 -12.60 -15.45 -41.25
N ARG A 1016 -11.69 -14.66 -41.83
CA ARG A 1016 -11.96 -13.82 -43.02
C ARG A 1016 -12.04 -14.63 -44.32
N LEU A 1017 -11.18 -15.64 -44.48
CA LEU A 1017 -11.14 -16.51 -45.67
C LEU A 1017 -12.42 -17.33 -45.89
N VAL A 1018 -13.22 -17.49 -44.84
CA VAL A 1018 -14.31 -18.47 -44.78
C VAL A 1018 -15.69 -17.84 -44.63
N THR A 1019 -15.75 -16.51 -44.54
CA THR A 1019 -16.98 -15.77 -44.83
C THR A 1019 -17.27 -15.88 -46.33
N PRO A 1020 -18.39 -16.47 -46.77
CA PRO A 1020 -18.77 -16.40 -48.17
C PRO A 1020 -18.96 -14.92 -48.53
N THR A 1021 -18.02 -14.41 -49.32
CA THR A 1021 -18.17 -13.36 -50.33
C THR A 1021 -19.09 -12.20 -49.94
N ILE A 1022 -18.53 -11.16 -49.30
CA ILE A 1022 -18.61 -9.72 -49.67
C ILE A 1022 -20.02 -9.07 -49.94
N MET A 1023 -21.14 -9.79 -49.90
CA MET A 1023 -22.51 -9.29 -50.03
C MET A 1023 -23.34 -9.66 -48.80
N ARG A 1024 -22.98 -9.09 -47.65
CA ARG A 1024 -23.79 -9.19 -46.42
C ARG A 1024 -23.93 -7.88 -45.65
N LYS A 1025 -23.72 -6.73 -46.31
CA LYS A 1025 -24.48 -5.52 -45.95
C LYS A 1025 -25.72 -5.54 -46.85
N TRP A 1026 -26.87 -5.88 -46.29
CA TRP A 1026 -28.14 -5.75 -47.00
C TRP A 1026 -28.26 -4.29 -47.48
N SER A 1027 -28.29 -4.08 -48.79
CA SER A 1027 -28.57 -2.79 -49.41
C SER A 1027 -29.96 -2.85 -50.03
N PRO A 1028 -30.79 -1.80 -49.90
CA PRO A 1028 -32.11 -1.79 -50.51
C PRO A 1028 -32.01 -2.12 -52.02
N PRO A 1029 -32.87 -3.01 -52.56
CA PRO A 1029 -32.82 -3.42 -53.97
C PRO A 1029 -33.23 -2.30 -54.95
N THR A 1030 -33.81 -1.21 -54.43
CA THR A 1030 -34.32 -0.07 -55.19
C THR A 1030 -33.53 1.20 -54.87
N ARG A 1031 -33.54 2.17 -55.79
CA ARG A 1031 -32.97 3.51 -55.59
C ARG A 1031 -34.11 4.54 -55.42
N PRO A 1032 -33.91 5.62 -54.64
CA PRO A 1032 -34.89 6.69 -54.53
C PRO A 1032 -35.14 7.35 -55.89
N ARG A 1033 -36.38 7.76 -56.16
CA ARG A 1033 -36.77 8.53 -57.35
C ARG A 1033 -37.71 9.66 -56.92
N ALA A 1034 -37.37 10.90 -57.30
CA ALA A 1034 -38.18 12.10 -57.05
C ALA A 1034 -38.63 12.25 -55.57
N GLY A 1035 -37.72 12.05 -54.62
CA GLY A 1035 -38.02 12.17 -53.18
C GLY A 1035 -38.86 11.03 -52.58
N ARG A 1036 -39.20 9.99 -53.35
CA ARG A 1036 -39.88 8.78 -52.86
C ARG A 1036 -38.99 7.56 -52.98
N TRP A 1037 -39.02 6.67 -51.98
CA TRP A 1037 -38.28 5.42 -51.96
C TRP A 1037 -39.17 4.27 -51.50
N SER A 1038 -39.58 3.41 -52.44
CA SER A 1038 -40.28 2.16 -52.14
C SER A 1038 -39.28 1.01 -52.05
N ILE A 1039 -39.24 0.33 -50.91
CA ILE A 1039 -38.31 -0.75 -50.61
C ILE A 1039 -39.12 -2.00 -50.23
N PRO A 1040 -39.17 -3.04 -51.07
CA PRO A 1040 -39.76 -4.31 -50.67
C PRO A 1040 -38.88 -4.98 -49.61
N LEU A 1041 -39.49 -5.46 -48.52
CA LEU A 1041 -38.82 -6.25 -47.51
C LEU A 1041 -38.95 -7.75 -47.85
N PRO A 1042 -37.91 -8.57 -47.67
CA PRO A 1042 -37.96 -10.02 -47.87
C PRO A 1042 -38.62 -10.71 -46.66
N PHE A 1043 -39.73 -10.15 -46.16
CA PHE A 1043 -40.48 -10.66 -45.03
C PHE A 1043 -41.94 -10.88 -45.45
N THR A 1044 -42.42 -12.09 -45.16
CA THR A 1044 -43.82 -12.48 -45.30
C THR A 1044 -44.34 -12.92 -43.95
N ALA A 1045 -45.62 -12.67 -43.71
CA ALA A 1045 -46.31 -13.12 -42.50
C ALA A 1045 -47.73 -13.60 -42.83
N THR A 1046 -48.29 -14.39 -41.92
CA THR A 1046 -49.69 -14.82 -42.00
C THR A 1046 -50.64 -13.66 -41.69
N TYR A 1047 -51.91 -13.79 -42.08
CA TYR A 1047 -52.95 -12.79 -41.77
C TYR A 1047 -52.97 -12.43 -40.27
N HIS A 1048 -52.89 -13.44 -39.40
CA HIS A 1048 -52.89 -13.26 -37.94
C HIS A 1048 -51.60 -12.60 -37.43
N GLU A 1049 -50.44 -13.06 -37.90
CA GLU A 1049 -49.13 -12.57 -37.45
C GLU A 1049 -48.86 -11.13 -37.92
N SER A 1050 -49.45 -10.71 -39.03
CA SER A 1050 -49.27 -9.34 -39.57
C SER A 1050 -49.71 -8.25 -38.58
N TYR A 1051 -50.78 -8.48 -37.80
CA TYR A 1051 -51.24 -7.55 -36.77
C TYR A 1051 -50.24 -7.42 -35.61
N GLY A 1052 -49.67 -8.55 -35.18
CA GLY A 1052 -48.65 -8.57 -34.13
C GLY A 1052 -47.36 -7.86 -34.55
N ILE A 1053 -46.94 -8.03 -35.80
CA ILE A 1053 -45.76 -7.34 -36.36
C ILE A 1053 -45.96 -5.83 -36.41
N LEU A 1054 -47.15 -5.36 -36.81
CA LEU A 1054 -47.43 -3.92 -36.88
C LEU A 1054 -47.43 -3.28 -35.49
N GLU A 1055 -47.99 -3.94 -34.47
CA GLU A 1055 -47.91 -3.47 -33.08
C GLU A 1055 -46.48 -3.48 -32.54
N PHE A 1056 -45.74 -4.55 -32.85
CA PHE A 1056 -44.35 -4.69 -32.42
C PHE A 1056 -43.47 -3.57 -33.00
N LEU A 1057 -43.66 -3.23 -34.27
CA LEU A 1057 -42.96 -2.12 -34.92
C LEU A 1057 -43.43 -0.77 -34.38
N ARG A 1058 -44.72 -0.61 -34.10
CA ARG A 1058 -45.27 0.60 -33.47
C ARG A 1058 -44.63 0.88 -32.12
N GLU A 1059 -44.58 -0.11 -31.23
CA GLU A 1059 -43.95 -0.01 -29.91
C GLU A 1059 -42.46 0.37 -30.05
N TYR A 1060 -41.74 -0.24 -30.99
CA TYR A 1060 -40.36 0.13 -31.31
C TYR A 1060 -40.20 1.61 -31.75
N PHE A 1061 -41.11 2.13 -32.58
CA PHE A 1061 -41.07 3.53 -33.04
C PHE A 1061 -41.47 4.51 -31.92
N GLU A 1062 -42.46 4.19 -31.10
CA GLU A 1062 -42.93 5.05 -29.98
C GLU A 1062 -41.88 5.21 -28.88
N LEU A 1063 -41.03 4.20 -28.66
CA LEU A 1063 -39.88 4.29 -27.74
C LEU A 1063 -38.89 5.40 -28.14
N HIS A 1064 -38.87 5.83 -29.41
CA HIS A 1064 -38.00 6.88 -29.94
C HIS A 1064 -38.71 8.24 -30.07
N SER A 1065 -39.77 8.48 -29.27
CA SER A 1065 -40.58 9.72 -29.33
C SER A 1065 -40.07 10.88 -28.47
N LYS A 1066 -39.30 10.62 -27.40
CA LYS A 1066 -38.96 11.66 -26.39
C LYS A 1066 -37.51 12.12 -26.33
N GLU A 1067 -36.55 11.46 -26.99
CA GLU A 1067 -35.14 11.84 -26.93
C GLU A 1067 -34.52 12.06 -28.32
N ARG A 1068 -33.76 13.16 -28.48
CA ARG A 1068 -32.90 13.41 -29.66
C ARG A 1068 -31.58 12.62 -29.62
N MET A 1069 -31.60 11.42 -29.06
CA MET A 1069 -30.43 10.55 -28.90
C MET A 1069 -30.71 9.22 -29.61
N GLY A 1070 -30.50 9.18 -30.94
CA GLY A 1070 -30.79 7.99 -31.74
C GLY A 1070 -30.68 8.22 -33.25
N LEU A 1071 -31.02 7.18 -34.04
CA LEU A 1071 -31.04 7.23 -35.51
C LEU A 1071 -32.18 8.10 -36.08
N PHE A 1072 -33.29 8.23 -35.34
CA PHE A 1072 -34.46 9.02 -35.70
C PHE A 1072 -35.27 9.41 -34.43
N THR A 1073 -36.11 10.44 -34.55
CA THR A 1073 -37.08 10.85 -33.52
C THR A 1073 -38.47 10.97 -34.15
N LEU A 1074 -39.50 10.48 -33.46
CA LEU A 1074 -40.88 10.54 -33.92
C LEU A 1074 -41.45 11.96 -33.76
N ILE A 1075 -42.17 12.47 -34.77
CA ILE A 1075 -42.82 13.80 -34.73
C ILE A 1075 -44.32 13.66 -34.47
N GLU A 1076 -44.96 12.71 -35.15
CA GLU A 1076 -46.37 12.38 -34.97
C GLU A 1076 -46.52 10.90 -34.60
N PRO A 1077 -47.48 10.56 -33.72
CA PRO A 1077 -47.73 9.17 -33.35
C PRO A 1077 -48.15 8.35 -34.58
N PRO A 1078 -47.85 7.02 -34.61
CA PRO A 1078 -48.15 6.19 -35.76
C PRO A 1078 -49.66 6.12 -36.05
N LYS A 1079 -50.03 6.26 -37.32
CA LYS A 1079 -51.41 6.20 -37.81
C LYS A 1079 -51.59 4.91 -38.62
N TYR A 1080 -52.56 4.10 -38.23
CA TYR A 1080 -52.96 2.90 -38.94
C TYR A 1080 -54.13 3.17 -39.89
N THR A 1081 -54.04 2.60 -41.08
CA THR A 1081 -55.10 2.62 -42.10
C THR A 1081 -55.19 1.24 -42.75
N GLU A 1082 -56.41 0.74 -42.92
CA GLU A 1082 -56.71 -0.55 -43.54
C GLU A 1082 -57.64 -0.37 -44.74
N SER A 1083 -57.37 -1.10 -45.81
CA SER A 1083 -58.19 -1.24 -47.01
C SER A 1083 -58.21 -2.74 -47.39
N GLU A 1084 -59.17 -3.19 -48.21
CA GLU A 1084 -59.44 -4.63 -48.43
C GLU A 1084 -58.17 -5.49 -48.72
N ASP A 1085 -57.18 -4.95 -49.42
CA ASP A 1085 -55.93 -5.65 -49.77
C ASP A 1085 -54.63 -5.03 -49.24
N ARG A 1086 -54.72 -3.96 -48.42
CA ARG A 1086 -53.55 -3.20 -47.93
C ARG A 1086 -53.73 -2.74 -46.49
N ARG A 1087 -52.74 -3.02 -45.66
CA ARG A 1087 -52.58 -2.42 -44.33
C ARG A 1087 -51.38 -1.50 -44.32
N GLU A 1088 -51.51 -0.35 -43.68
CA GLU A 1088 -50.46 0.66 -43.63
C GLU A 1088 -50.30 1.23 -42.23
N LEU A 1089 -49.06 1.22 -41.73
CA LEU A 1089 -48.64 1.98 -40.56
C LEU A 1089 -47.81 3.17 -41.04
N SER A 1090 -48.41 4.35 -41.00
CA SER A 1090 -47.79 5.61 -41.42
C SER A 1090 -47.29 6.41 -40.23
N LEU A 1091 -46.10 6.98 -40.34
CA LEU A 1091 -45.47 7.75 -39.27
C LEU A 1091 -44.58 8.86 -39.86
N ARG A 1092 -44.51 9.99 -39.14
CA ARG A 1092 -43.69 11.14 -39.52
C ARG A 1092 -42.50 11.25 -38.58
N MET A 1093 -41.29 11.32 -39.13
CA MET A 1093 -40.06 11.25 -38.35
C MET A 1093 -39.00 12.26 -38.80
N HIS A 1094 -38.15 12.66 -37.86
CA HIS A 1094 -36.93 13.43 -38.07
C HIS A 1094 -35.73 12.47 -37.97
N ILE A 1095 -34.83 12.46 -38.96
CA ILE A 1095 -33.70 11.50 -39.02
C ILE A 1095 -32.37 12.18 -38.70
N ALA A 1096 -31.50 11.45 -37.99
CA ALA A 1096 -30.12 11.89 -37.72
C ALA A 1096 -29.23 11.84 -38.99
N PRO A 1097 -28.38 12.84 -39.25
CA PRO A 1097 -28.00 13.95 -38.37
C PRO A 1097 -29.11 15.01 -38.27
N PHE A 1098 -29.55 15.31 -37.05
CA PHE A 1098 -30.69 16.21 -36.81
C PHE A 1098 -30.41 17.65 -37.26
N ASP A 1099 -29.13 18.06 -37.29
CA ASP A 1099 -28.69 19.38 -37.76
C ASP A 1099 -28.94 19.59 -39.26
N GLN A 1100 -29.14 18.51 -40.02
CA GLN A 1100 -29.43 18.55 -41.46
C GLN A 1100 -30.93 18.67 -41.78
N GLY A 1101 -31.80 18.74 -40.76
CA GLY A 1101 -33.23 19.02 -40.92
C GLY A 1101 -33.98 18.02 -41.82
N ILE A 1102 -33.67 16.72 -41.70
CA ILE A 1102 -34.18 15.69 -42.61
C ILE A 1102 -35.53 15.15 -42.12
N TYR A 1103 -36.61 15.71 -42.64
CA TYR A 1103 -37.98 15.31 -42.33
C TYR A 1103 -38.53 14.35 -43.38
N GLN A 1104 -39.15 13.25 -42.95
CA GLN A 1104 -39.75 12.27 -43.85
C GLN A 1104 -41.01 11.63 -43.28
N LYS A 1105 -41.86 11.17 -44.19
CA LYS A 1105 -42.96 10.26 -43.91
C LYS A 1105 -42.54 8.83 -44.24
N LEU A 1106 -42.65 7.93 -43.26
CA LEU A 1106 -42.40 6.50 -43.41
C LEU A 1106 -43.73 5.76 -43.35
N SER A 1107 -44.01 4.92 -44.34
CA SER A 1107 -45.18 4.05 -44.38
C SER A 1107 -44.76 2.60 -44.50
N ILE A 1108 -45.08 1.79 -43.50
CA ILE A 1108 -44.89 0.34 -43.55
C ILE A 1108 -46.13 -0.27 -44.17
N LEU A 1109 -45.97 -0.85 -45.36
CA LEU A 1109 -47.02 -1.43 -46.17
C LEU A 1109 -47.04 -2.94 -45.97
N CYS A 1110 -48.22 -3.49 -45.73
CA CYS A 1110 -48.48 -4.91 -45.69
C CYS A 1110 -49.50 -5.21 -46.79
N ILE A 1111 -49.04 -5.83 -47.88
CA ILE A 1111 -49.82 -6.05 -49.10
C ILE A 1111 -50.16 -7.54 -49.18
N ARG A 1112 -51.42 -7.87 -49.47
CA ARG A 1112 -51.88 -9.25 -49.61
C ARG A 1112 -51.36 -9.88 -50.91
N LEU A 1113 -50.64 -11.00 -50.84
CA LEU A 1113 -50.23 -11.77 -52.03
C LEU A 1113 -51.15 -12.96 -52.33
N ARG A 1114 -51.64 -13.64 -51.30
CA ARG A 1114 -52.54 -14.82 -51.36
C ARG A 1114 -53.47 -14.82 -50.15
N LYS A 1115 -54.49 -15.70 -50.12
CA LYS A 1115 -55.57 -15.70 -49.10
C LYS A 1115 -55.08 -15.48 -47.66
N ASP A 1116 -53.95 -16.07 -47.26
CA ASP A 1116 -53.37 -15.97 -45.90
C ASP A 1116 -51.93 -15.43 -45.82
N LEU A 1117 -51.38 -14.88 -46.92
CA LEU A 1117 -49.97 -14.46 -46.95
C LEU A 1117 -49.82 -12.99 -47.35
N TYR A 1118 -49.18 -12.21 -46.48
CA TYR A 1118 -48.88 -10.80 -46.69
C TYR A 1118 -47.39 -10.57 -46.86
N GLN A 1119 -47.01 -9.64 -47.73
CA GLN A 1119 -45.63 -9.16 -47.87
C GLN A 1119 -45.49 -7.75 -47.31
N PHE A 1120 -44.36 -7.51 -46.64
CA PHE A 1120 -44.03 -6.21 -46.11
C PHE A 1120 -43.20 -5.40 -47.11
N GLY A 1121 -43.50 -4.12 -47.19
CA GLY A 1121 -42.72 -3.10 -47.90
C GLY A 1121 -42.63 -1.85 -47.06
N VAL A 1122 -41.67 -1.00 -47.36
CA VAL A 1122 -41.52 0.31 -46.72
C VAL A 1122 -41.51 1.36 -47.82
N LEU A 1123 -42.39 2.35 -47.69
CA LEU A 1123 -42.44 3.53 -48.53
C LEU A 1123 -41.94 4.72 -47.72
N ILE A 1124 -40.93 5.41 -48.24
CA ILE A 1124 -40.34 6.59 -47.63
C ILE A 1124 -40.59 7.78 -48.54
N GLU A 1125 -41.17 8.86 -48.02
CA GLU A 1125 -41.37 10.12 -48.73
C GLU A 1125 -40.58 11.22 -48.01
N ARG A 1126 -39.64 11.85 -48.73
CA ARG A 1126 -38.84 12.97 -48.23
C ARG A 1126 -39.68 14.23 -48.24
N GLU A 1127 -39.82 14.88 -47.08
CA GLU A 1127 -40.46 16.19 -46.96
C GLU A 1127 -39.42 17.32 -47.04
N MET A 1128 -38.29 17.17 -46.33
CA MET A 1128 -37.19 18.14 -46.29
C MET A 1128 -35.82 17.44 -46.13
N GLY A 1129 -34.73 18.15 -46.45
CA GLY A 1129 -33.35 17.67 -46.32
C GLY A 1129 -32.70 17.24 -47.66
N VAL A 1130 -31.36 17.15 -47.69
CA VAL A 1130 -30.59 16.84 -48.92
C VAL A 1130 -30.74 15.36 -49.31
N GLU A 1131 -31.11 15.08 -50.57
CA GLU A 1131 -31.43 13.72 -51.05
C GLU A 1131 -30.29 12.70 -50.87
N GLN A 1132 -29.03 13.12 -51.06
CA GLN A 1132 -27.87 12.24 -50.92
C GLN A 1132 -27.63 11.81 -49.46
N ILE A 1133 -27.81 12.73 -48.51
CA ILE A 1133 -27.69 12.46 -47.07
C ILE A 1133 -28.91 11.65 -46.59
N TRP A 1134 -30.11 12.01 -47.05
CA TRP A 1134 -31.36 11.28 -46.80
C TRP A 1134 -31.29 9.82 -47.29
N ALA A 1135 -30.74 9.57 -48.49
CA ALA A 1135 -30.60 8.21 -49.01
C ALA A 1135 -29.58 7.38 -48.20
N THR A 1136 -28.51 8.02 -47.71
CA THR A 1136 -27.45 7.33 -46.94
C THR A 1136 -27.89 7.00 -45.51
N THR A 1137 -28.62 7.91 -44.87
CA THR A 1137 -29.16 7.74 -43.52
C THR A 1137 -30.30 6.73 -43.49
N ASN A 1138 -31.19 6.75 -44.49
CA ASN A 1138 -32.25 5.74 -44.61
C ASN A 1138 -31.73 4.31 -44.81
N ARG A 1139 -30.53 4.11 -45.39
CA ARG A 1139 -29.92 2.76 -45.42
C ARG A 1139 -29.66 2.22 -44.02
N ARG A 1140 -29.28 3.08 -43.06
CA ARG A 1140 -29.08 2.70 -41.65
C ARG A 1140 -30.41 2.47 -40.94
N LEU A 1141 -31.40 3.33 -41.19
CA LEU A 1141 -32.76 3.13 -40.67
C LEU A 1141 -33.34 1.79 -41.12
N MET A 1142 -33.20 1.47 -42.40
CA MET A 1142 -33.72 0.22 -42.96
C MET A 1142 -33.01 -1.02 -42.43
N ASP A 1143 -31.70 -0.96 -42.15
CA ASP A 1143 -31.01 -2.05 -41.44
C ASP A 1143 -31.53 -2.21 -40.00
N SER A 1144 -31.89 -1.11 -39.32
CA SER A 1144 -32.51 -1.16 -38.00
C SER A 1144 -33.90 -1.80 -38.04
N ILE A 1145 -34.77 -1.37 -38.96
CA ILE A 1145 -36.11 -1.96 -39.16
C ILE A 1145 -35.98 -3.46 -39.48
N ARG A 1146 -35.06 -3.84 -40.38
CA ARG A 1146 -34.79 -5.24 -40.72
C ARG A 1146 -34.39 -6.08 -39.51
N LYS A 1147 -33.56 -5.54 -38.61
CA LYS A 1147 -33.19 -6.22 -37.36
C LYS A 1147 -34.40 -6.46 -36.46
N GLN A 1148 -35.34 -5.51 -36.38
CA GLN A 1148 -36.57 -5.69 -35.61
C GLN A 1148 -37.44 -6.84 -36.16
N PHE A 1149 -37.52 -6.99 -37.48
CA PHE A 1149 -38.18 -8.16 -38.08
C PHE A 1149 -37.47 -9.50 -37.75
N LEU A 1150 -36.15 -9.50 -37.52
CA LEU A 1150 -35.42 -10.68 -37.06
C LEU A 1150 -35.67 -10.95 -35.57
N VAL A 1151 -35.73 -9.91 -34.74
CA VAL A 1151 -36.09 -10.03 -33.30
C VAL A 1151 -37.51 -10.58 -33.16
N TRP A 1152 -38.46 -10.13 -33.98
CA TRP A 1152 -39.80 -10.68 -34.02
C TRP A 1152 -39.82 -12.20 -34.29
N ARG A 1153 -38.93 -12.69 -35.16
CA ARG A 1153 -38.83 -14.14 -35.43
C ARG A 1153 -38.25 -14.94 -34.28
N SER A 1154 -37.43 -14.34 -33.41
CA SER A 1154 -36.90 -15.01 -32.22
C SER A 1154 -37.87 -15.03 -31.03
N LEU A 1155 -38.96 -14.24 -31.07
CA LEU A 1155 -39.98 -14.27 -30.02
C LEU A 1155 -40.72 -15.61 -30.00
N SER A 1156 -41.05 -16.07 -28.80
CA SER A 1156 -41.87 -17.26 -28.57
C SER A 1156 -43.30 -17.07 -29.09
N PRO A 1157 -44.03 -18.15 -29.41
CA PRO A 1157 -45.42 -18.06 -29.86
C PRO A 1157 -46.35 -17.32 -28.88
N GLU A 1158 -46.11 -17.48 -27.57
CA GLU A 1158 -46.87 -16.83 -26.50
C GLU A 1158 -46.67 -15.31 -26.50
N GLU A 1159 -45.44 -14.85 -26.69
CA GLU A 1159 -45.10 -13.42 -26.79
C GLU A 1159 -45.72 -12.78 -28.03
N LYS A 1160 -45.68 -13.46 -29.20
CA LYS A 1160 -46.31 -12.96 -30.43
C LYS A 1160 -47.81 -12.77 -30.26
N GLU A 1161 -48.48 -13.65 -29.53
CA GLU A 1161 -49.91 -13.59 -29.25
C GLU A 1161 -50.29 -12.39 -28.35
N ILE A 1162 -49.40 -11.96 -27.47
CA ILE A 1162 -49.59 -10.75 -26.65
C ILE A 1162 -49.64 -9.51 -27.55
N TYR A 1163 -48.76 -9.39 -28.53
CA TYR A 1163 -48.74 -8.27 -29.48
C TYR A 1163 -49.97 -8.25 -30.38
N VAL A 1164 -50.45 -9.41 -30.85
CA VAL A 1164 -51.70 -9.48 -31.63
C VAL A 1164 -52.90 -9.02 -30.79
N ARG A 1165 -52.97 -9.41 -29.52
CA ARG A 1165 -54.03 -8.97 -28.60
C ARG A 1165 -53.94 -7.47 -28.28
N ARG A 1166 -52.72 -6.92 -28.10
CA ARG A 1166 -52.51 -5.47 -27.91
C ARG A 1166 -52.95 -4.66 -29.12
N PHE A 1167 -52.60 -5.11 -30.33
CA PHE A 1167 -53.03 -4.47 -31.57
C PHE A 1167 -54.55 -4.38 -31.67
N ARG A 1168 -55.28 -5.46 -31.37
CA ARG A 1168 -56.75 -5.48 -31.40
C ARG A 1168 -57.36 -4.49 -30.40
N ARG A 1169 -56.78 -4.35 -29.20
CA ARG A 1169 -57.23 -3.32 -28.23
C ARG A 1169 -56.99 -1.91 -28.76
N TRP A 1170 -55.85 -1.69 -29.42
CA TRP A 1170 -55.50 -0.39 -29.96
C TRP A 1170 -56.46 0.06 -31.07
N VAL A 1171 -56.76 -0.81 -32.03
CA VAL A 1171 -57.73 -0.51 -33.10
C VAL A 1171 -59.13 -0.26 -32.53
N ASN A 1172 -59.61 -1.11 -31.62
CA ASN A 1172 -60.93 -0.97 -31.02
C ASN A 1172 -61.08 0.29 -30.15
N SER A 1173 -60.00 0.80 -29.54
CA SER A 1173 -60.04 2.04 -28.74
C SER A 1173 -60.29 3.32 -29.57
N ARG A 1174 -60.08 3.27 -30.90
CA ARG A 1174 -60.36 4.39 -31.81
C ARG A 1174 -61.78 4.39 -32.37
N GLU A 1175 -62.47 3.24 -32.42
CA GLU A 1175 -63.90 3.19 -32.81
C GLU A 1175 -64.83 3.77 -31.74
N THR A 1176 -64.36 3.89 -30.48
CA THR A 1176 -65.11 4.54 -29.39
C THR A 1176 -64.91 6.06 -29.28
N LEU A 1177 -64.14 6.67 -30.18
CA LEU A 1177 -63.86 8.13 -30.20
C LEU A 1177 -64.16 8.76 -31.58
N SER A 1178 -65.01 8.13 -32.40
CA SER A 1178 -65.58 8.70 -33.62
C SER A 1178 -66.99 9.23 -33.42
#